data_AF-A0A2E2VS69-F1
#
_entry.id   AF-A0A2E2VS69-F1
#
_cell.length_a   1.000
_cell.length_b   1.000
_cell.length_c   1.000
_cell.angle_alpha   90.00
_cell.angle_beta   90.00
_cell.angle_gamma   90.00
#
_symmetry.space_group_name_H-M   'P 1'
#
loop_
_entity.id
_entity.type
_entity.pdbx_description
1 polymer ?
#
loop_
_entity_poly.entity_id
_entity_poly.type
_entity_poly.pdbx_seq_one_letter_code
_entity_poly.pdbx_strand_id
1 'polypeptide(L)'
;MAVIQSMGLGSGLDVSGLIEGLVSSSRDPVENRINLQTEEINAKLSLYGTIRGTVSEFEDAVEGLNRNSLYNSFTTTSSDDTAVTATASSVAEPGSYQVEVQRLAQSHSLATASSYEKTNTILGSGTLSITLGTTDYDEGTDTYNSFTAGENQVTHNIDIDSSNNTLSGIRDAINNADIGIQASIVNDGTGFRLLLSSESTGEENSMQISVTESSPAGLSALAFDGTATNMTQTVEAQDSLATVNGLDVTRSDNLVAGVINGVTLNLKKASVGDIINVGIERDATDAATKMQEFVDSFNNVKTAINEVTKYVPDGDSGLLIGDSALRTLMNNIRSAVYQIVPGLENDEFRTLADIGISTNEENGFLSLNSSTFQNAIKENGTNVRNLIATNGRSTDSQVLYLSNTVNTQAGTYDVNIRQLASQGSFRGDTLNNLTIDANNDTFSINVDGTSSGTITLTQATYATGEDLAQEIQNQINADEDLSDNNKTVTVEYNTTSNRLEFSSSTFGVLSSVSFSGLDSNTAADLGIHEGSGSYISGALESLEVDSNNQTFTINVDGTDSGDITLNLGTYADGDALATELQTQINADTTLSSGGLGVTVSYNATDNNFEIISNNTGSGTGISITSATVTGVSELGLVVKSANRGNNTAGTINGQEATGSGQFLTGTDSSSDGLKLKIIGGSTGDRGTATFFRGVSDQLDTILSDILASDGLFSNKTSALQAQITDYNEQLTALDLRMSQLETRLMKQFTAMDIIVGRFNNTGSFLESQLKNLPYANLNKG
;
A
#
# COMPACT_ATOMS: atom_id res chain seq x y z
N MET A 1 25.60 64.69 33.88
CA MET A 1 26.20 66.03 33.93
C MET A 1 25.51 66.82 35.03
N ALA A 2 26.28 67.47 35.90
CA ALA A 2 25.75 68.26 37.01
C ALA A 2 24.86 69.39 36.48
N VAL A 3 23.66 69.48 37.03
CA VAL A 3 22.67 70.52 36.76
C VAL A 3 23.24 71.87 37.23
N ILE A 4 23.65 72.71 36.28
CA ILE A 4 23.89 74.14 36.55
C ILE A 4 22.53 74.84 36.36
N GLN A 5 21.65 74.71 37.35
CA GLN A 5 20.47 75.57 37.50
C GLN A 5 20.93 76.96 37.96
N SER A 6 21.47 77.76 37.05
CA SER A 6 21.73 79.19 37.26
C SER A 6 22.11 79.87 35.93
N MET A 7 21.26 79.77 34.92
CA MET A 7 21.33 80.62 33.73
C MET A 7 20.06 81.46 33.67
N GLY A 8 20.20 82.76 33.94
CA GLY A 8 19.07 83.69 34.12
C GLY A 8 19.35 84.86 35.04
N LEU A 9 20.62 85.19 35.34
CA LEU A 9 20.95 86.24 36.32
C LEU A 9 21.24 87.62 35.72
N GLY A 10 21.19 87.80 34.38
CA GLY A 10 21.56 89.07 33.73
C GLY A 10 20.46 89.83 32.99
N SER A 11 19.54 89.14 32.29
CA SER A 11 18.62 89.78 31.32
C SER A 11 17.13 89.45 31.48
N GLY A 12 16.75 88.46 32.28
CA GLY A 12 15.35 88.02 32.45
C GLY A 12 14.76 87.24 31.26
N LEU A 13 15.58 86.86 30.27
CA LEU A 13 15.16 86.09 29.09
C LEU A 13 15.25 84.58 29.34
N ASP A 14 14.23 83.84 28.89
CA ASP A 14 14.26 82.36 28.87
C ASP A 14 15.11 81.86 27.70
N VAL A 15 16.42 81.81 27.93
CA VAL A 15 17.40 81.32 26.98
C VAL A 15 17.25 79.81 26.71
N SER A 16 16.77 79.05 27.69
CA SER A 16 16.57 77.61 27.54
C SER A 16 15.45 77.33 26.54
N GLY A 17 14.29 77.97 26.73
CA GLY A 17 13.15 77.83 25.83
C GLY A 17 13.42 78.31 24.40
N LEU A 18 14.25 79.34 24.22
CA LEU A 18 14.61 79.84 22.88
C LEU A 18 15.57 78.88 22.14
N ILE A 19 16.54 78.28 22.84
CA ILE A 19 17.44 77.29 22.26
C ILE A 19 16.66 76.03 21.88
N GLU A 20 15.79 75.55 22.78
CA GLU A 20 14.94 74.39 22.54
C GLU A 20 14.04 74.61 21.30
N GLY A 21 13.41 75.79 21.18
CA GLY A 21 12.59 76.15 20.01
C GLY A 21 13.37 76.25 18.69
N LEU A 22 14.64 76.65 18.72
CA LEU A 22 15.50 76.71 17.51
C LEU A 22 16.00 75.33 17.09
N VAL A 23 16.32 74.47 18.06
CA VAL A 23 16.75 73.09 17.81
C VAL A 23 15.57 72.27 17.29
N SER A 24 14.39 72.37 17.90
CA SER A 24 13.18 71.67 17.41
C SER A 24 12.79 72.12 16.01
N SER A 25 12.74 73.44 15.74
CA SER A 25 12.45 73.96 14.40
C SER A 25 13.41 73.46 13.31
N SER A 26 14.63 73.07 13.68
CA SER A 26 15.61 72.50 12.75
C SER A 26 15.51 70.98 12.63
N ARG A 27 15.04 70.30 13.67
CA ARG A 27 14.91 68.84 13.80
C ARG A 27 13.63 68.33 13.13
N ASP A 28 12.49 68.91 13.52
CA ASP A 28 11.14 68.46 13.16
C ASP A 28 10.96 68.14 11.67
N PRO A 29 11.38 68.99 10.69
CA PRO A 29 11.14 68.68 9.28
C PRO A 29 11.93 67.46 8.77
N VAL A 30 13.14 67.23 9.29
CA VAL A 30 13.98 66.09 8.88
C VAL A 30 13.49 64.81 9.54
N GLU A 31 13.18 64.88 10.83
CA GLU A 31 12.61 63.76 11.59
C GLU A 31 11.27 63.33 11.02
N ASN A 32 10.35 64.26 10.77
CA ASN A 32 9.04 63.96 10.17
C ASN A 32 9.18 63.30 8.80
N ARG A 33 10.11 63.76 7.95
CA ARG A 33 10.35 63.11 6.65
C ARG A 33 10.83 61.66 6.83
N ILE A 34 11.81 61.42 7.70
CA ILE A 34 12.34 60.07 7.93
C ILE A 34 11.28 59.15 8.53
N ASN A 35 10.49 59.66 9.48
CA ASN A 35 9.39 58.91 10.10
C ASN A 35 8.34 58.52 9.06
N LEU A 36 7.90 59.46 8.21
CA LEU A 36 6.96 59.18 7.11
C LEU A 36 7.51 58.13 6.13
N GLN A 37 8.79 58.22 5.78
CA GLN A 37 9.43 57.24 4.89
C GLN A 37 9.53 55.86 5.56
N THR A 38 9.83 55.82 6.86
CA THR A 38 9.88 54.57 7.64
C THR A 38 8.50 53.94 7.76
N GLU A 39 7.46 54.75 8.03
CA GLU A 39 6.06 54.31 8.05
C GLU A 39 5.63 53.73 6.69
N GLU A 40 5.99 54.40 5.59
CA GLU A 40 5.70 53.93 4.23
C GLU A 40 6.38 52.57 3.95
N ILE A 41 7.65 52.39 4.34
CA ILE A 41 8.36 51.13 4.15
C ILE A 41 7.78 50.02 5.03
N ASN A 42 7.43 50.31 6.29
CA ASN A 42 6.75 49.35 7.16
C ASN A 42 5.40 48.91 6.59
N ALA A 43 4.64 49.83 6.01
CA ALA A 43 3.41 49.51 5.30
C ALA A 43 3.70 48.60 4.09
N LYS A 44 4.72 48.90 3.28
CA LYS A 44 5.14 48.02 2.16
C LYS A 44 5.54 46.62 2.64
N LEU A 45 6.28 46.50 3.74
CA LEU A 45 6.66 45.20 4.33
C LEU A 45 5.43 44.39 4.74
N SER A 46 4.45 45.04 5.39
CA SER A 46 3.18 44.39 5.74
C SER A 46 2.43 43.92 4.50
N LEU A 47 2.34 44.74 3.45
CA LEU A 47 1.69 44.36 2.19
C LEU A 47 2.40 43.17 1.51
N TYR A 48 3.73 43.14 1.51
CA TYR A 48 4.50 41.99 1.03
C TYR A 48 4.24 40.73 1.86
N GLY A 49 4.08 40.87 3.19
CA GLY A 49 3.68 39.76 4.06
C GLY A 49 2.30 39.21 3.68
N THR A 50 1.32 40.07 3.44
CA THR A 50 -0.02 39.67 2.98
C THR A 50 0.03 38.97 1.62
N ILE A 51 0.74 39.52 0.64
CA ILE A 51 0.88 38.91 -0.69
C ILE A 51 1.62 37.57 -0.59
N ARG A 52 2.65 37.47 0.23
CA ARG A 52 3.35 36.20 0.45
C ARG A 52 2.40 35.15 1.01
N GLY A 53 1.54 35.52 1.96
CA GLY A 53 0.49 34.64 2.49
C GLY A 53 -0.46 34.14 1.41
N THR A 54 -1.01 35.04 0.58
CA THR A 54 -1.93 34.63 -0.50
C THR A 54 -1.25 33.81 -1.59
N VAL A 55 0.03 34.07 -1.88
CA VAL A 55 0.82 33.26 -2.83
C VAL A 55 1.12 31.87 -2.26
N SER A 56 1.34 31.74 -0.96
CA SER A 56 1.48 30.44 -0.27
C SER A 56 0.16 29.65 -0.30
N GLU A 57 -0.99 30.30 -0.06
CA GLU A 57 -2.30 29.65 -0.18
C GLU A 57 -2.58 29.18 -1.62
N PHE A 58 -2.06 29.90 -2.62
CA PHE A 58 -2.14 29.48 -4.02
C PHE A 58 -1.21 28.30 -4.33
N GLU A 59 0.00 28.28 -3.77
CA GLU A 59 0.91 27.13 -3.84
C GLU A 59 0.26 25.86 -3.27
N ASP A 60 -0.37 25.94 -2.10
CA ASP A 60 -1.09 24.81 -1.50
C ASP A 60 -2.22 24.29 -2.40
N ALA A 61 -2.98 25.20 -3.03
CA ALA A 61 -4.05 24.83 -3.96
C ALA A 61 -3.51 24.17 -5.25
N VAL A 62 -2.35 24.62 -5.72
CA VAL A 62 -1.63 24.05 -6.86
C VAL A 62 -1.12 22.64 -6.54
N GLU A 63 -0.47 22.44 -5.39
CA GLU A 63 0.00 21.13 -4.94
C GLU A 63 -1.15 20.13 -4.83
N GLY A 64 -2.31 20.58 -4.34
CA GLY A 64 -3.53 19.77 -4.20
C GLY A 64 -3.97 19.10 -5.51
N LEU A 65 -3.65 19.68 -6.67
CA LEU A 65 -3.98 19.14 -8.00
C LEU A 65 -3.07 18.00 -8.46
N ASN A 66 -1.93 17.77 -7.81
CA ASN A 66 -0.97 16.71 -8.20
C ASN A 66 -1.40 15.29 -7.79
N ARG A 67 -2.52 15.15 -7.07
CA ARG A 67 -3.01 13.86 -6.56
C ARG A 67 -3.58 12.98 -7.69
N ASN A 68 -2.96 11.82 -7.94
CA ASN A 68 -3.41 10.88 -8.97
C ASN A 68 -4.86 10.40 -8.79
N SER A 69 -5.32 10.25 -7.54
CA SER A 69 -6.68 9.79 -7.23
C SER A 69 -7.77 10.72 -7.76
N LEU A 70 -7.48 12.00 -8.01
CA LEU A 70 -8.45 12.97 -8.54
C LEU A 70 -8.90 12.65 -9.97
N TYR A 71 -8.04 11.99 -10.75
CA TYR A 71 -8.25 11.77 -12.19
C TYR A 71 -8.58 10.32 -12.54
N ASN A 72 -8.41 9.42 -11.57
CA ASN A 72 -8.59 7.97 -11.72
C ASN A 72 -9.50 7.40 -10.61
N SER A 73 -10.48 8.18 -10.17
CA SER A 73 -11.60 7.76 -9.33
C SER A 73 -12.79 7.35 -10.21
N PHE A 74 -13.53 6.35 -9.74
CA PHE A 74 -14.73 5.85 -10.39
C PHE A 74 -15.90 5.86 -9.41
N THR A 75 -17.07 6.17 -9.93
CA THR A 75 -18.35 6.10 -9.21
C THR A 75 -19.25 5.10 -9.92
N THR A 76 -20.18 4.54 -9.17
CA THR A 76 -21.13 3.55 -9.66
C THR A 76 -22.55 4.03 -9.45
N THR A 77 -23.42 3.72 -10.40
CA THR A 77 -24.86 3.95 -10.31
C THR A 77 -25.58 2.62 -10.47
N SER A 78 -26.73 2.48 -9.84
CA SER A 78 -27.65 1.35 -10.04
C SER A 78 -29.03 1.89 -10.39
N SER A 79 -29.74 1.20 -11.28
CA SER A 79 -31.16 1.49 -11.49
C SER A 79 -32.03 1.04 -10.31
N ASP A 80 -31.53 0.16 -9.42
CA ASP A 80 -32.19 -0.26 -8.18
C ASP A 80 -31.16 -0.62 -7.09
N ASP A 81 -30.80 0.37 -6.25
CA ASP A 81 -29.89 0.21 -5.10
C ASP A 81 -30.41 -0.71 -4.00
N THR A 82 -31.71 -1.05 -4.00
CA THR A 82 -32.30 -1.96 -3.03
C THR A 82 -32.03 -3.43 -3.37
N ALA A 83 -31.77 -3.71 -4.64
CA ALA A 83 -31.44 -5.04 -5.12
C ALA A 83 -29.94 -5.23 -5.36
N VAL A 84 -29.28 -4.26 -6.01
CA VAL A 84 -27.83 -4.31 -6.27
C VAL A 84 -27.22 -2.93 -6.10
N THR A 85 -26.15 -2.87 -5.32
CA THR A 85 -25.19 -1.73 -5.35
C THR A 85 -23.85 -2.21 -5.86
N ALA A 86 -23.01 -1.30 -6.33
CA ALA A 86 -21.66 -1.63 -6.73
C ALA A 86 -20.65 -0.69 -6.06
N THR A 87 -19.39 -1.11 -6.04
CA THR A 87 -18.25 -0.24 -5.76
C THR A 87 -17.20 -0.46 -6.84
N ALA A 88 -16.49 0.62 -7.19
CA ALA A 88 -15.44 0.59 -8.20
C ALA A 88 -14.11 0.99 -7.60
N SER A 89 -13.07 0.24 -7.94
CA SER A 89 -11.67 0.54 -7.61
C SER A 89 -11.04 1.43 -8.69
N SER A 90 -9.79 1.86 -8.46
CA SER A 90 -9.04 2.69 -9.40
C SER A 90 -8.63 1.99 -10.71
N VAL A 91 -8.79 0.67 -10.80
CA VAL A 91 -8.52 -0.13 -12.01
C VAL A 91 -9.80 -0.50 -12.77
N ALA A 92 -10.96 -0.03 -12.30
CA ALA A 92 -12.22 -0.22 -13.02
C ALA A 92 -12.19 0.51 -14.38
N GLU A 93 -13.02 0.03 -15.31
CA GLU A 93 -13.21 0.66 -16.60
C GLU A 93 -14.65 1.21 -16.72
N PRO A 94 -14.86 2.38 -17.34
CA PRO A 94 -16.19 2.90 -17.59
C PRO A 94 -17.02 1.91 -18.41
N GLY A 95 -18.28 1.72 -18.04
CA GLY A 95 -19.16 0.76 -18.71
C GLY A 95 -20.55 0.68 -18.08
N SER A 96 -21.45 -0.01 -18.76
CA SER A 96 -22.80 -0.29 -18.27
C SER A 96 -23.04 -1.78 -18.32
N TYR A 97 -23.50 -2.35 -17.21
CA TYR A 97 -23.66 -3.79 -17.03
C TYR A 97 -25.09 -4.08 -16.60
N GLN A 98 -25.72 -5.02 -17.31
CA GLN A 98 -27.04 -5.53 -16.95
C GLN A 98 -26.87 -6.65 -15.94
N VAL A 99 -27.41 -6.47 -14.75
CA VAL A 99 -27.34 -7.42 -13.65
C VAL A 99 -28.74 -7.91 -13.31
N GLU A 100 -28.92 -9.22 -13.22
CA GLU A 100 -30.13 -9.83 -12.67
C GLU A 100 -29.75 -10.66 -11.44
N VAL A 101 -30.40 -10.45 -10.31
CA VAL A 101 -30.16 -11.25 -9.10
C VAL A 101 -31.22 -12.34 -9.00
N GLN A 102 -30.81 -13.59 -9.18
CA GLN A 102 -31.73 -14.72 -9.16
C GLN A 102 -31.89 -15.29 -7.74
N ARG A 103 -30.78 -15.47 -7.01
CA ARG A 103 -30.77 -15.84 -5.59
C ARG A 103 -29.55 -15.26 -4.88
N LEU A 104 -29.67 -15.08 -3.56
CA LEU A 104 -28.60 -14.61 -2.70
C LEU A 104 -27.88 -15.80 -2.07
N ALA A 105 -26.61 -15.63 -1.75
CA ALA A 105 -25.88 -16.58 -0.94
C ALA A 105 -26.49 -16.60 0.48
N GLN A 106 -26.65 -17.80 1.04
CA GLN A 106 -27.14 -18.02 2.40
C GLN A 106 -26.15 -18.89 3.17
N SER A 107 -26.05 -18.65 4.48
CA SER A 107 -25.26 -19.46 5.39
C SER A 107 -26.10 -20.61 5.92
N HIS A 108 -25.47 -21.79 5.99
CA HIS A 108 -26.13 -22.96 6.52
C HIS A 108 -26.54 -22.74 7.97
N SER A 109 -27.73 -23.21 8.36
CA SER A 109 -28.13 -23.19 9.75
C SER A 109 -28.89 -24.45 10.16
N LEU A 110 -28.49 -24.99 11.31
CA LEU A 110 -29.04 -26.19 11.93
C LEU A 110 -29.56 -25.84 13.33
N ALA A 111 -30.74 -26.34 13.67
CA ALA A 111 -31.29 -26.24 15.02
C ALA A 111 -31.56 -27.63 15.61
N THR A 112 -31.46 -27.78 16.92
CA THR A 112 -31.89 -29.03 17.58
C THR A 112 -33.36 -29.32 17.25
N ALA A 113 -33.68 -30.53 16.80
CA ALA A 113 -35.05 -30.90 16.42
C ALA A 113 -36.02 -30.89 17.62
N SER A 114 -35.51 -31.14 18.82
CA SER A 114 -36.25 -30.98 20.09
C SER A 114 -35.94 -29.64 20.76
N SER A 115 -36.91 -29.12 21.51
CA SER A 115 -36.73 -27.98 22.41
C SER A 115 -36.49 -28.45 23.85
N TYR A 116 -35.77 -27.65 24.63
CA TYR A 116 -35.38 -27.94 26.01
C TYR A 116 -35.98 -26.92 26.98
N GLU A 117 -36.35 -27.36 28.18
CA GLU A 117 -36.99 -26.48 29.18
C GLU A 117 -36.05 -25.38 29.72
N LYS A 118 -34.72 -25.63 29.74
CA LYS A 118 -33.72 -24.73 30.31
C LYS A 118 -32.43 -24.71 29.50
N THR A 119 -31.71 -23.60 29.55
CA THR A 119 -30.40 -23.44 28.88
C THR A 119 -29.27 -24.22 29.56
N ASN A 120 -29.46 -24.68 30.79
CA ASN A 120 -28.49 -25.54 31.49
C ASN A 120 -28.89 -27.02 31.49
N THR A 121 -29.77 -27.42 30.56
CA THR A 121 -30.13 -28.83 30.37
C THR A 121 -28.89 -29.60 29.93
N ILE A 122 -28.61 -30.73 30.58
CA ILE A 122 -27.48 -31.60 30.26
C ILE A 122 -27.80 -32.37 28.98
N LEU A 123 -26.89 -32.32 28.01
CA LEU A 123 -27.00 -32.94 26.68
C LEU A 123 -26.02 -34.09 26.50
N GLY A 124 -25.60 -34.73 27.57
CA GLY A 124 -24.68 -35.85 27.52
C GLY A 124 -23.23 -35.46 27.23
N SER A 125 -22.34 -36.44 27.31
CA SER A 125 -20.89 -36.26 27.13
C SER A 125 -20.40 -37.04 25.90
N GLY A 126 -19.27 -36.68 25.31
CA GLY A 126 -18.72 -37.31 24.10
C GLY A 126 -17.83 -36.35 23.31
N THR A 127 -17.67 -36.61 22.02
CA THR A 127 -16.94 -35.74 21.09
C THR A 127 -17.86 -35.34 19.94
N LEU A 128 -17.94 -34.05 19.64
CA LEU A 128 -18.57 -33.50 18.44
C LEU A 128 -17.51 -33.33 17.37
N SER A 129 -17.66 -34.01 16.24
CA SER A 129 -16.77 -33.90 15.09
C SER A 129 -17.48 -33.14 13.99
N ILE A 130 -17.07 -31.88 13.78
CA ILE A 130 -17.72 -30.95 12.87
C ILE A 130 -16.81 -30.69 11.67
N THR A 131 -17.36 -30.82 10.46
CA THR A 131 -16.65 -30.53 9.21
C THR A 131 -17.53 -29.62 8.35
N LEU A 132 -16.94 -28.58 7.78
CA LEU A 132 -17.61 -27.73 6.80
C LEU A 132 -17.29 -28.22 5.37
N GLY A 133 -18.28 -28.15 4.49
CA GLY A 133 -18.20 -28.62 3.10
C GLY A 133 -19.55 -28.52 2.41
N THR A 134 -19.77 -29.31 1.37
CA THR A 134 -21.05 -29.36 0.65
C THR A 134 -21.85 -30.59 1.06
N THR A 135 -23.01 -30.36 1.66
CA THR A 135 -23.98 -31.40 2.01
C THR A 135 -24.96 -31.63 0.86
N ASP A 136 -25.13 -32.88 0.46
CA ASP A 136 -26.26 -33.30 -0.37
C ASP A 136 -27.36 -33.83 0.57
N TYR A 137 -28.21 -32.92 1.05
CA TYR A 137 -29.32 -33.20 1.95
C TYR A 137 -30.63 -32.75 1.31
N ASP A 138 -31.58 -33.67 1.14
CA ASP A 138 -32.94 -33.36 0.69
C ASP A 138 -33.86 -33.19 1.90
N GLU A 139 -34.20 -31.95 2.23
CA GLU A 139 -35.13 -31.61 3.32
C GLU A 139 -36.52 -32.21 3.10
N GLY A 140 -36.96 -32.34 1.84
CA GLY A 140 -38.29 -32.85 1.50
C GLY A 140 -38.48 -34.33 1.82
N THR A 141 -37.40 -35.12 1.77
CA THR A 141 -37.39 -36.54 2.13
C THR A 141 -36.61 -36.85 3.41
N ASP A 142 -36.05 -35.83 4.07
CA ASP A 142 -35.14 -35.94 5.22
C ASP A 142 -34.03 -36.96 4.97
N THR A 143 -33.37 -36.86 3.81
CA THR A 143 -32.38 -37.82 3.34
C THR A 143 -31.02 -37.16 3.13
N TYR A 144 -30.01 -37.65 3.84
CA TYR A 144 -28.62 -37.23 3.68
C TYR A 144 -27.91 -38.18 2.71
N ASN A 145 -27.69 -37.73 1.47
CA ASN A 145 -27.14 -38.55 0.40
C ASN A 145 -25.62 -38.62 0.45
N SER A 146 -24.95 -37.48 0.63
CA SER A 146 -23.49 -37.40 0.63
C SER A 146 -22.97 -36.12 1.27
N PHE A 147 -21.66 -36.09 1.52
CA PHE A 147 -20.92 -34.91 1.94
C PHE A 147 -19.60 -34.86 1.19
N THR A 148 -19.29 -33.70 0.63
CA THR A 148 -17.98 -33.42 0.03
C THR A 148 -17.28 -32.40 0.92
N ALA A 149 -16.17 -32.78 1.53
CA ALA A 149 -15.36 -31.84 2.31
C ALA A 149 -14.79 -30.75 1.39
N GLY A 150 -14.74 -29.51 1.86
CA GLY A 150 -14.17 -28.41 1.09
C GLY A 150 -12.64 -28.56 0.92
N GLU A 151 -12.07 -27.93 -0.10
CA GLU A 151 -10.65 -28.08 -0.50
C GLU A 151 -9.64 -27.69 0.59
N ASN A 152 -10.07 -26.99 1.65
CA ASN A 152 -9.22 -26.50 2.74
C ASN A 152 -9.78 -26.76 4.16
N GLN A 153 -10.79 -27.60 4.35
CA GLN A 153 -11.50 -27.70 5.64
C GLN A 153 -11.17 -28.99 6.39
N VAL A 154 -10.71 -28.85 7.64
CA VAL A 154 -10.32 -29.95 8.54
C VAL A 154 -11.51 -30.33 9.42
N THR A 155 -11.67 -31.62 9.74
CA THR A 155 -12.64 -32.04 10.77
C THR A 155 -12.18 -31.56 12.15
N HIS A 156 -13.01 -30.75 12.80
CA HIS A 156 -12.75 -30.24 14.15
C HIS A 156 -13.43 -31.09 15.20
N ASN A 157 -12.66 -31.60 16.16
CA ASN A 157 -13.17 -32.39 17.28
C ASN A 157 -13.30 -31.50 18.52
N ILE A 158 -14.51 -31.42 19.07
CA ILE A 158 -14.84 -30.68 20.29
C ILE A 158 -15.25 -31.67 21.37
N ASP A 159 -14.47 -31.72 22.46
CA ASP A 159 -14.74 -32.61 23.58
C ASP A 159 -15.79 -32.01 24.52
N ILE A 160 -16.84 -32.79 24.79
CA ILE A 160 -17.95 -32.46 25.67
C ILE A 160 -17.89 -33.38 26.91
N ASP A 161 -17.60 -32.79 28.06
CA ASP A 161 -17.46 -33.47 29.35
C ASP A 161 -18.35 -32.84 30.43
N SER A 162 -18.18 -33.28 31.69
CA SER A 162 -18.98 -32.77 32.81
C SER A 162 -18.86 -31.25 33.08
N SER A 163 -17.85 -30.58 32.53
CA SER A 163 -17.63 -29.14 32.68
C SER A 163 -18.42 -28.29 31.66
N ASN A 164 -18.75 -28.85 30.49
CA ASN A 164 -19.38 -28.13 29.38
C ASN A 164 -20.60 -28.85 28.75
N ASN A 165 -21.03 -30.02 29.27
CA ASN A 165 -22.15 -30.83 28.74
C ASN A 165 -23.57 -30.26 28.91
N THR A 166 -23.74 -28.95 29.03
CA THR A 166 -25.06 -28.30 29.05
C THR A 166 -25.31 -27.57 27.73
N LEU A 167 -26.57 -27.26 27.38
CA LEU A 167 -26.87 -26.48 26.17
C LEU A 167 -26.04 -25.18 26.09
N SER A 168 -25.92 -24.44 27.19
CA SER A 168 -25.03 -23.27 27.32
C SER A 168 -23.55 -23.62 27.19
N GLY A 169 -23.10 -24.71 27.81
CA GLY A 169 -21.69 -25.13 27.75
C GLY A 169 -21.27 -25.58 26.36
N ILE A 170 -22.13 -26.30 25.63
CA ILE A 170 -21.88 -26.74 24.25
C ILE A 170 -21.83 -25.53 23.30
N ARG A 171 -22.76 -24.58 23.45
CA ARG A 171 -22.69 -23.30 22.73
C ARG A 171 -21.34 -22.61 22.93
N ASP A 172 -20.92 -22.48 24.19
CA ASP A 172 -19.67 -21.82 24.53
C ASP A 172 -18.46 -22.61 24.01
N ALA A 173 -18.50 -23.94 24.06
CA ALA A 173 -17.44 -24.81 23.52
C ALA A 173 -17.29 -24.65 22.00
N ILE A 174 -18.40 -24.62 21.24
CA ILE A 174 -18.38 -24.40 19.78
C ILE A 174 -17.85 -23.01 19.45
N ASN A 175 -18.36 -21.97 20.11
CA ASN A 175 -17.93 -20.59 19.84
C ASN A 175 -16.46 -20.34 20.24
N ASN A 176 -15.95 -21.03 21.25
CA ASN A 176 -14.54 -20.92 21.66
C ASN A 176 -13.60 -21.72 20.75
N ALA A 177 -14.13 -22.69 19.98
CA ALA A 177 -13.33 -23.47 19.05
C ALA A 177 -12.93 -22.66 17.80
N ASP A 178 -13.65 -21.57 17.49
CA ASP A 178 -13.38 -20.65 16.37
C ASP A 178 -13.25 -21.38 15.02
N ILE A 179 -14.25 -22.23 14.73
CA ILE A 179 -14.25 -23.14 13.58
C ILE A 179 -15.15 -22.66 12.43
N GLY A 180 -15.40 -21.35 12.32
CA GLY A 180 -16.28 -20.77 11.31
C GLY A 180 -17.78 -21.07 11.51
N ILE A 181 -18.17 -21.43 12.74
CA ILE A 181 -19.56 -21.71 13.12
C ILE A 181 -19.90 -20.94 14.39
N GLN A 182 -21.01 -20.21 14.34
CA GLN A 182 -21.60 -19.53 15.48
C GLN A 182 -22.74 -20.36 16.07
N ALA A 183 -22.57 -20.80 17.32
CA ALA A 183 -23.62 -21.39 18.12
C ALA A 183 -24.36 -20.34 18.97
N SER A 184 -25.68 -20.43 19.02
CA SER A 184 -26.56 -19.59 19.83
C SER A 184 -27.71 -20.40 20.44
N ILE A 185 -28.36 -19.87 21.48
CA ILE A 185 -29.54 -20.50 22.08
C ILE A 185 -30.75 -19.62 21.82
N VAL A 186 -31.74 -20.16 21.12
CA VAL A 186 -32.97 -19.45 20.75
C VAL A 186 -34.14 -20.05 21.51
N ASN A 187 -35.02 -19.20 22.05
CA ASN A 187 -36.29 -19.65 22.61
C ASN A 187 -37.39 -19.46 21.56
N ASP A 188 -37.95 -20.55 21.05
CA ASP A 188 -38.96 -20.55 19.98
C ASP A 188 -40.40 -20.38 20.51
N GLY A 189 -40.57 -20.12 21.81
CA GLY A 189 -41.86 -20.04 22.51
C GLY A 189 -42.35 -21.38 23.07
N THR A 190 -41.76 -22.50 22.64
CA THR A 190 -42.03 -23.85 23.17
C THR A 190 -40.89 -24.36 24.08
N GLY A 191 -39.67 -23.84 23.89
CA GLY A 191 -38.50 -24.12 24.72
C GLY A 191 -37.23 -23.52 24.11
N PHE A 192 -36.08 -23.87 24.66
CA PHE A 192 -34.77 -23.44 24.17
C PHE A 192 -34.20 -24.45 23.17
N ARG A 193 -33.64 -23.98 22.06
CA ARG A 193 -32.94 -24.78 21.04
C ARG A 193 -31.51 -24.27 20.86
N LEU A 194 -30.58 -25.18 20.60
CA LEU A 194 -29.26 -24.81 20.12
C LEU A 194 -29.38 -24.57 18.60
N LEU A 195 -29.02 -23.38 18.15
CA LEU A 195 -28.95 -22.98 16.75
C LEU A 195 -27.48 -22.81 16.39
N LEU A 196 -27.02 -23.53 15.38
CA LEU A 196 -25.71 -23.41 14.79
C LEU A 196 -25.88 -22.75 13.43
N SER A 197 -25.05 -21.77 13.13
CA SER A 197 -25.02 -21.08 11.84
C SER A 197 -23.58 -21.02 11.37
N SER A 198 -23.34 -21.33 10.11
CA SER A 198 -22.05 -21.03 9.49
C SER A 198 -21.84 -19.52 9.48
N GLU A 199 -20.60 -19.09 9.75
CA GLU A 199 -20.23 -17.67 9.71
C GLU A 199 -20.12 -17.15 8.27
N SER A 200 -19.93 -18.06 7.32
CA SER A 200 -19.83 -17.76 5.89
C SER A 200 -21.05 -18.29 5.13
N THR A 201 -21.42 -17.59 4.06
CA THR A 201 -22.47 -18.05 3.13
C THR A 201 -21.88 -18.99 2.06
N GLY A 202 -22.73 -19.69 1.32
CA GLY A 202 -22.34 -20.50 0.18
C GLY A 202 -22.46 -22.02 0.41
N GLU A 203 -22.52 -22.77 -0.69
CA GLU A 203 -22.80 -24.22 -0.72
C GLU A 203 -21.67 -25.04 -0.06
N GLU A 204 -20.42 -24.58 -0.12
CA GLU A 204 -19.25 -25.21 0.51
C GLU A 204 -19.14 -24.96 2.02
N ASN A 205 -19.99 -24.08 2.56
CA ASN A 205 -20.01 -23.71 3.98
C ASN A 205 -21.16 -24.40 4.72
N SER A 206 -21.64 -25.53 4.21
CA SER A 206 -22.58 -26.41 4.90
C SER A 206 -21.87 -27.25 5.96
N MET A 207 -22.62 -27.76 6.94
CA MET A 207 -22.09 -28.40 8.15
C MET A 207 -22.43 -29.88 8.14
N GLN A 208 -21.42 -30.72 8.33
CA GLN A 208 -21.58 -32.10 8.78
C GLN A 208 -21.19 -32.19 10.26
N ILE A 209 -22.04 -32.79 11.08
CA ILE A 209 -21.82 -32.99 12.51
C ILE A 209 -21.96 -34.47 12.82
N SER A 210 -20.85 -35.14 13.09
CA SER A 210 -20.84 -36.50 13.60
C SER A 210 -20.60 -36.48 15.11
N VAL A 211 -21.21 -37.43 15.83
CA VAL A 211 -21.18 -37.46 17.30
C VAL A 211 -20.73 -38.82 17.79
N THR A 212 -19.69 -38.84 18.61
CA THR A 212 -19.30 -40.01 19.40
C THR A 212 -19.78 -39.83 20.83
N GLU A 213 -20.83 -40.55 21.24
CA GLU A 213 -21.40 -40.42 22.58
C GLU A 213 -20.67 -41.25 23.65
N SER A 214 -20.68 -40.72 24.88
CA SER A 214 -20.29 -41.40 26.11
C SER A 214 -21.37 -41.20 27.19
N SER A 215 -21.18 -41.73 28.40
CA SER A 215 -22.16 -41.58 29.48
C SER A 215 -22.00 -40.23 30.21
N PRO A 216 -23.08 -39.47 30.47
CA PRO A 216 -24.49 -39.74 30.13
C PRO A 216 -24.81 -39.52 28.65
N ALA A 217 -25.75 -40.29 28.09
CA ALA A 217 -26.19 -40.16 26.70
C ALA A 217 -27.13 -38.96 26.49
N GLY A 218 -27.16 -38.40 25.27
CA GLY A 218 -28.01 -37.28 24.87
C GLY A 218 -27.39 -36.35 23.81
N LEU A 219 -26.09 -36.51 23.51
CA LEU A 219 -25.32 -35.64 22.62
C LEU A 219 -25.61 -35.97 21.15
N SER A 220 -26.05 -37.19 20.85
CA SER A 220 -26.48 -37.61 19.50
C SER A 220 -27.64 -36.78 18.94
N ALA A 221 -28.34 -36.03 19.78
CA ALA A 221 -29.33 -35.03 19.35
C ALA A 221 -28.72 -33.92 18.45
N LEU A 222 -27.40 -33.78 18.42
CA LEU A 222 -26.66 -32.83 17.59
C LEU A 222 -26.09 -33.45 16.29
N ALA A 223 -26.31 -34.75 16.06
CA ALA A 223 -25.81 -35.40 14.85
C ALA A 223 -26.57 -34.92 13.60
N PHE A 224 -25.81 -34.57 12.56
CA PHE A 224 -26.28 -34.22 11.22
C PHE A 224 -25.25 -34.70 10.19
N ASP A 225 -25.37 -35.95 9.77
CA ASP A 225 -24.50 -36.62 8.81
C ASP A 225 -25.25 -37.74 8.06
N GLY A 226 -24.53 -38.51 7.24
CA GLY A 226 -25.09 -39.64 6.49
C GLY A 226 -25.65 -40.79 7.35
N THR A 227 -25.41 -40.78 8.66
CA THR A 227 -25.90 -41.80 9.61
C THR A 227 -27.11 -41.31 10.41
N ALA A 228 -27.19 -40.02 10.72
CA ALA A 228 -28.27 -39.42 11.50
C ALA A 228 -28.51 -37.94 11.16
N THR A 229 -29.78 -37.58 10.96
CA THR A 229 -30.26 -36.20 10.72
C THR A 229 -31.07 -35.70 11.93
N ASN A 230 -30.48 -35.74 13.11
CA ASN A 230 -31.18 -35.40 14.37
C ASN A 230 -31.35 -33.88 14.59
N MET A 231 -30.70 -33.07 13.77
CA MET A 231 -30.89 -31.62 13.69
C MET A 231 -31.81 -31.25 12.52
N THR A 232 -32.55 -30.15 12.67
CA THR A 232 -33.39 -29.58 11.62
C THR A 232 -32.63 -28.47 10.91
N GLN A 233 -32.51 -28.57 9.58
CA GLN A 233 -32.02 -27.49 8.73
C GLN A 233 -33.05 -26.35 8.71
N THR A 234 -32.65 -25.16 9.16
CA THR A 234 -33.51 -23.97 9.20
C THR A 234 -33.22 -23.02 8.04
N VAL A 235 -31.99 -23.06 7.51
CA VAL A 235 -31.54 -22.34 6.31
C VAL A 235 -30.54 -23.25 5.58
N GLU A 236 -30.77 -23.47 4.28
CA GLU A 236 -29.85 -24.20 3.41
C GLU A 236 -28.63 -23.33 3.08
N ALA A 237 -27.44 -23.94 3.04
CA ALA A 237 -26.26 -23.28 2.49
C ALA A 237 -26.43 -23.18 0.97
N GLN A 238 -26.44 -21.96 0.44
CA GLN A 238 -26.61 -21.75 -0.99
C GLN A 238 -25.67 -20.65 -1.47
N ASP A 239 -25.17 -20.78 -2.69
CA ASP A 239 -24.40 -19.72 -3.36
C ASP A 239 -25.34 -18.61 -3.88
N SER A 240 -24.77 -17.42 -4.09
CA SER A 240 -25.45 -16.39 -4.87
C SER A 240 -25.44 -16.78 -6.34
N LEU A 241 -26.53 -16.47 -7.05
CA LEU A 241 -26.64 -16.63 -8.49
C LEU A 241 -27.17 -15.34 -9.07
N ALA A 242 -26.37 -14.74 -9.94
CA ALA A 242 -26.73 -13.56 -10.69
C ALA A 242 -26.33 -13.73 -12.16
N THR A 243 -26.94 -12.97 -13.05
CA THR A 243 -26.45 -12.83 -14.42
C THR A 243 -25.79 -11.48 -14.60
N VAL A 244 -24.66 -11.42 -15.31
CA VAL A 244 -24.02 -10.18 -15.73
C VAL A 244 -23.93 -10.19 -17.25
N ASN A 245 -24.67 -9.29 -17.90
CA ASN A 245 -24.87 -9.27 -19.36
C ASN A 245 -25.33 -10.64 -19.92
N GLY A 246 -26.13 -11.37 -19.16
CA GLY A 246 -26.64 -12.70 -19.52
C GLY A 246 -25.68 -13.86 -19.26
N LEU A 247 -24.53 -13.62 -18.64
CA LEU A 247 -23.60 -14.66 -18.19
C LEU A 247 -23.90 -15.03 -16.74
N ASP A 248 -24.12 -16.31 -16.46
CA ASP A 248 -24.34 -16.80 -15.10
C ASP A 248 -23.08 -16.65 -14.26
N VAL A 249 -23.26 -16.14 -13.05
CA VAL A 249 -22.22 -15.90 -12.06
C VAL A 249 -22.68 -16.48 -10.75
N THR A 250 -21.91 -17.46 -10.27
CA THR A 250 -22.11 -18.08 -8.97
C THR A 250 -20.97 -17.70 -8.02
N ARG A 251 -21.30 -17.33 -6.78
CA ARG A 251 -20.32 -17.02 -5.73
C ARG A 251 -20.81 -17.48 -4.36
N SER A 252 -19.89 -17.83 -3.49
CA SER A 252 -20.18 -18.16 -2.09
C SER A 252 -20.65 -16.97 -1.26
N ASP A 253 -20.39 -15.72 -1.68
CA ASP A 253 -20.82 -14.49 -1.00
C ASP A 253 -21.77 -13.65 -1.90
N ASN A 254 -22.51 -12.76 -1.27
CA ASN A 254 -23.28 -11.69 -1.89
C ASN A 254 -22.41 -10.49 -2.29
N LEU A 255 -21.16 -10.42 -1.82
CA LEU A 255 -20.13 -9.53 -2.35
C LEU A 255 -19.39 -10.19 -3.53
N VAL A 256 -19.92 -9.96 -4.72
CA VAL A 256 -19.43 -10.56 -5.96
C VAL A 256 -18.33 -9.69 -6.56
N ALA A 257 -17.08 -10.03 -6.26
CA ALA A 257 -15.89 -9.42 -6.84
C ALA A 257 -15.34 -10.20 -8.06
N GLY A 258 -14.57 -9.53 -8.91
CA GLY A 258 -13.77 -10.15 -9.97
C GLY A 258 -14.53 -10.55 -11.25
N VAL A 259 -15.85 -10.39 -11.27
CA VAL A 259 -16.68 -10.63 -12.48
C VAL A 259 -16.49 -9.52 -13.50
N ILE A 260 -16.48 -8.29 -13.01
CA ILE A 260 -16.15 -7.09 -13.77
C ILE A 260 -14.83 -6.59 -13.18
N ASN A 261 -13.83 -6.38 -14.03
CA ASN A 261 -12.50 -5.99 -13.56
C ASN A 261 -12.58 -4.69 -12.73
N GLY A 262 -12.01 -4.72 -11.53
CA GLY A 262 -11.99 -3.58 -10.62
C GLY A 262 -13.34 -3.20 -10.00
N VAL A 263 -14.41 -4.01 -10.15
CA VAL A 263 -15.75 -3.73 -9.61
C VAL A 263 -16.20 -4.87 -8.70
N THR A 264 -16.82 -4.49 -7.58
CA THR A 264 -17.49 -5.41 -6.66
C THR A 264 -18.97 -5.12 -6.66
N LEU A 265 -19.79 -6.13 -6.98
CA LEU A 265 -21.25 -6.06 -6.87
C LEU A 265 -21.66 -6.52 -5.48
N ASN A 266 -22.59 -5.81 -4.86
CA ASN A 266 -23.19 -6.17 -3.59
C ASN A 266 -24.67 -6.50 -3.81
N LEU A 267 -24.99 -7.79 -3.79
CA LEU A 267 -26.32 -8.34 -4.01
C LEU A 267 -27.12 -8.27 -2.70
N LYS A 268 -28.24 -7.56 -2.71
CA LYS A 268 -29.05 -7.31 -1.50
C LYS A 268 -30.41 -7.99 -1.54
N LYS A 269 -30.93 -8.24 -2.72
CA LYS A 269 -32.26 -8.82 -2.91
C LYS A 269 -32.36 -9.56 -4.23
N ALA A 270 -32.96 -10.74 -4.21
CA ALA A 270 -33.37 -11.44 -5.44
C ALA A 270 -34.52 -10.69 -6.13
N SER A 271 -34.39 -10.44 -7.43
CA SER A 271 -35.39 -9.79 -8.29
C SER A 271 -35.43 -10.50 -9.64
N VAL A 272 -35.87 -11.77 -9.60
CA VAL A 272 -35.93 -12.64 -10.79
C VAL A 272 -36.80 -11.99 -11.87
N GLY A 273 -36.25 -11.85 -13.07
CA GLY A 273 -36.90 -11.23 -14.23
C GLY A 273 -36.70 -9.72 -14.35
N ASP A 274 -36.15 -9.04 -13.33
CA ASP A 274 -35.84 -7.61 -13.38
C ASP A 274 -34.37 -7.39 -13.74
N ILE A 275 -34.13 -6.63 -14.81
CA ILE A 275 -32.78 -6.25 -15.24
C ILE A 275 -32.39 -4.93 -14.57
N ILE A 276 -31.36 -4.98 -13.73
CA ILE A 276 -30.79 -3.84 -13.04
C ILE A 276 -29.59 -3.33 -13.83
N ASN A 277 -29.61 -2.07 -14.25
CA ASN A 277 -28.48 -1.48 -14.96
C ASN A 277 -27.51 -0.86 -13.95
N VAL A 278 -26.29 -1.40 -13.91
CA VAL A 278 -25.18 -0.88 -13.11
C VAL A 278 -24.23 -0.11 -14.02
N GLY A 279 -24.14 1.20 -13.83
CA GLY A 279 -23.23 2.08 -14.58
C GLY A 279 -21.96 2.35 -13.79
N ILE A 280 -20.81 2.29 -14.45
CA ILE A 280 -19.51 2.73 -13.94
C ILE A 280 -19.06 3.93 -14.76
N GLU A 281 -18.80 5.04 -14.08
CA GLU A 281 -18.31 6.27 -14.69
C GLU A 281 -17.10 6.79 -13.91
N ARG A 282 -16.26 7.60 -14.56
CA ARG A 282 -15.24 8.35 -13.83
C ARG A 282 -15.90 9.40 -12.94
N ASP A 283 -15.43 9.48 -11.71
CA ASP A 283 -15.85 10.52 -10.78
C ASP A 283 -14.93 11.74 -10.94
N ALA A 284 -15.52 12.86 -11.34
CA ALA A 284 -14.82 14.12 -11.55
C ALA A 284 -15.13 15.17 -10.47
N THR A 285 -15.91 14.81 -9.44
CA THR A 285 -16.45 15.75 -8.44
C THR A 285 -15.33 16.36 -7.60
N ASP A 286 -14.43 15.53 -7.08
CA ASP A 286 -13.31 15.97 -6.26
C ASP A 286 -12.32 16.81 -7.06
N ALA A 287 -12.01 16.39 -8.29
CA ALA A 287 -11.17 17.15 -9.20
C ALA A 287 -11.77 18.53 -9.52
N ALA A 288 -13.09 18.60 -9.76
CA ALA A 288 -13.77 19.86 -10.05
C ALA A 288 -13.74 20.81 -8.84
N THR A 289 -13.88 20.26 -7.64
CA THR A 289 -13.77 21.02 -6.39
C THR A 289 -12.36 21.58 -6.20
N LYS A 290 -11.32 20.75 -6.41
CA LYS A 290 -9.92 21.21 -6.32
C LYS A 290 -9.53 22.19 -7.41
N MET A 291 -10.06 22.03 -8.62
CA MET A 291 -9.88 23.01 -9.69
C MET A 291 -10.55 24.34 -9.35
N GLN A 292 -11.71 24.32 -8.68
CA GLN A 292 -12.35 25.55 -8.21
C GLN A 292 -11.50 26.25 -7.13
N GLU A 293 -10.96 25.50 -6.15
CA GLU A 293 -10.04 26.05 -5.14
C GLU A 293 -8.79 26.69 -5.78
N PHE A 294 -8.23 26.07 -6.83
CA PHE A 294 -7.14 26.63 -7.62
C PHE A 294 -7.54 27.96 -8.31
N VAL A 295 -8.72 28.00 -8.93
CA VAL A 295 -9.22 29.23 -9.59
C VAL A 295 -9.44 30.34 -8.56
N ASP A 296 -10.02 30.02 -7.40
CA ASP A 296 -10.31 30.99 -6.35
C ASP A 296 -9.04 31.54 -5.71
N SER A 297 -8.07 30.68 -5.39
CA SER A 297 -6.77 31.09 -4.83
C SER A 297 -5.95 31.94 -5.81
N PHE A 298 -5.92 31.60 -7.10
CA PHE A 298 -5.34 32.47 -8.14
C PHE A 298 -6.02 33.84 -8.15
N ASN A 299 -7.37 33.87 -8.12
CA ASN A 299 -8.14 35.10 -8.14
C ASN A 299 -7.91 35.94 -6.87
N ASN A 300 -7.64 35.32 -5.72
CA ASN A 300 -7.27 35.99 -4.47
C ASN A 300 -5.88 36.63 -4.56
N VAL A 301 -4.87 35.92 -5.07
CA VAL A 301 -3.52 36.50 -5.34
C VAL A 301 -3.64 37.71 -6.24
N LYS A 302 -4.40 37.57 -7.33
CA LYS A 302 -4.63 38.65 -8.29
C LYS A 302 -5.36 39.83 -7.67
N THR A 303 -6.35 39.59 -6.82
CA THR A 303 -7.09 40.65 -6.11
C THR A 303 -6.16 41.41 -5.17
N ALA A 304 -5.36 40.70 -4.36
CA ALA A 304 -4.39 41.30 -3.45
C ALA A 304 -3.37 42.16 -4.22
N ILE A 305 -2.83 41.66 -5.33
CA ILE A 305 -1.89 42.41 -6.17
C ILE A 305 -2.56 43.62 -6.81
N ASN A 306 -3.78 43.48 -7.34
CA ASN A 306 -4.52 44.60 -7.93
C ASN A 306 -4.80 45.69 -6.89
N GLU A 307 -5.17 45.34 -5.66
CA GLU A 307 -5.46 46.28 -4.58
C GLU A 307 -4.23 47.15 -4.24
N VAL A 308 -3.07 46.51 -4.08
CA VAL A 308 -1.83 47.22 -3.71
C VAL A 308 -1.15 47.92 -4.87
N THR A 309 -1.53 47.65 -6.12
CA THR A 309 -0.95 48.26 -7.33
C THR A 309 -1.90 49.21 -8.07
N LYS A 310 -3.15 49.33 -7.63
CA LYS A 310 -4.18 50.15 -8.28
C LYS A 310 -3.77 51.62 -8.35
N TYR A 311 -3.94 52.20 -9.53
CA TYR A 311 -3.88 53.65 -9.72
C TYR A 311 -5.27 54.27 -9.53
N VAL A 312 -5.36 55.31 -8.70
CA VAL A 312 -6.57 56.11 -8.52
C VAL A 312 -6.24 57.58 -8.83
N PRO A 313 -6.78 58.15 -9.93
CA PRO A 313 -6.67 59.58 -10.18
C PRO A 313 -7.30 60.37 -9.03
N ASP A 314 -6.58 61.38 -8.54
CA ASP A 314 -7.03 62.30 -7.47
C ASP A 314 -7.40 61.62 -6.13
N GLY A 315 -6.85 60.43 -5.86
CA GLY A 315 -7.01 59.69 -4.59
C GLY A 315 -5.76 58.89 -4.20
N ASP A 316 -5.86 58.11 -3.12
CA ASP A 316 -4.77 57.28 -2.62
C ASP A 316 -4.56 56.05 -3.52
N SER A 317 -3.48 56.06 -4.30
CA SER A 317 -3.06 54.91 -5.10
C SER A 317 -2.40 53.84 -4.22
N GLY A 318 -2.42 52.59 -4.67
CA GLY A 318 -1.77 51.49 -3.97
C GLY A 318 -0.27 51.73 -3.77
N LEU A 319 0.23 51.39 -2.58
CA LEU A 319 1.62 51.65 -2.17
C LEU A 319 2.68 50.91 -2.99
N LEU A 320 2.30 49.84 -3.69
CA LEU A 320 3.17 49.00 -4.52
C LEU A 320 2.95 49.24 -6.02
N ILE A 321 2.34 50.36 -6.40
CA ILE A 321 2.20 50.73 -7.80
C ILE A 321 3.56 50.70 -8.53
N GLY A 322 3.58 50.02 -9.68
CA GLY A 322 4.78 49.90 -10.50
C GLY A 322 5.81 48.89 -10.01
N ASP A 323 5.58 48.18 -8.91
CA ASP A 323 6.52 47.20 -8.36
C ASP A 323 6.84 46.08 -9.37
N SER A 324 8.13 45.89 -9.62
CA SER A 324 8.62 44.93 -10.62
C SER A 324 8.48 43.48 -10.17
N ALA A 325 8.58 43.19 -8.89
CA ALA A 325 8.50 41.82 -8.37
C ALA A 325 7.09 41.26 -8.54
N LEU A 326 6.07 42.05 -8.18
CA LEU A 326 4.66 41.68 -8.38
C LEU A 326 4.32 41.50 -9.87
N ARG A 327 4.89 42.34 -10.74
CA ARG A 327 4.72 42.21 -12.19
C ARG A 327 5.38 40.93 -12.73
N THR A 328 6.58 40.61 -12.28
CA THR A 328 7.29 39.37 -12.66
C THR A 328 6.51 38.14 -12.22
N LEU A 329 6.04 38.09 -10.96
CA LEU A 329 5.19 37.01 -10.46
C LEU A 329 3.97 36.80 -11.38
N MET A 330 3.21 37.86 -11.65
CA MET A 330 2.01 37.74 -12.49
C MET A 330 2.31 37.33 -13.92
N ASN A 331 3.44 37.74 -14.49
CA ASN A 331 3.86 37.33 -15.83
C ASN A 331 4.25 35.85 -15.87
N ASN A 332 4.96 35.36 -14.84
CA ASN A 332 5.35 33.95 -14.75
C ASN A 332 4.12 33.05 -14.57
N ILE A 333 3.20 33.40 -13.65
CA ILE A 333 1.94 32.65 -13.46
C ILE A 333 1.13 32.63 -14.77
N ARG A 334 0.95 33.78 -15.43
CA ARG A 334 0.21 33.84 -16.70
C ARG A 334 0.86 32.99 -17.79
N SER A 335 2.19 32.98 -17.86
CA SER A 335 2.91 32.18 -18.86
C SER A 335 2.65 30.69 -18.64
N ALA A 336 2.72 30.20 -17.40
CA ALA A 336 2.44 28.80 -17.08
C ALA A 336 0.97 28.41 -17.36
N VAL A 337 0.01 29.29 -17.07
CA VAL A 337 -1.43 29.03 -17.32
C VAL A 337 -1.79 28.96 -18.82
N TYR A 338 -1.06 29.68 -19.68
CA TYR A 338 -1.37 29.77 -21.12
C TYR A 338 -0.49 28.92 -22.02
N GLN A 339 0.63 28.41 -21.51
CA GLN A 339 1.56 27.64 -22.31
C GLN A 339 0.98 26.26 -22.61
N ILE A 340 1.17 25.82 -23.86
CA ILE A 340 0.91 24.43 -24.24
C ILE A 340 1.92 23.55 -23.50
N VAL A 341 1.43 22.57 -22.75
CA VAL A 341 2.29 21.64 -22.01
C VAL A 341 3.09 20.80 -23.02
N PRO A 342 4.43 20.77 -22.93
CA PRO A 342 5.25 19.98 -23.84
C PRO A 342 4.85 18.51 -23.86
N GLY A 343 4.74 17.92 -25.06
CA GLY A 343 4.29 16.53 -25.27
C GLY A 343 2.79 16.39 -25.54
N LEU A 344 1.98 17.42 -25.29
CA LEU A 344 0.54 17.44 -25.58
C LEU A 344 0.21 18.17 -26.89
N GLU A 345 1.18 18.47 -27.75
CA GLU A 345 0.95 19.28 -28.95
C GLU A 345 -0.04 18.65 -29.94
N ASN A 346 -0.19 17.32 -29.90
CA ASN A 346 -1.09 16.56 -30.77
C ASN A 346 -2.24 15.88 -30.00
N ASP A 347 -2.36 16.14 -28.70
CA ASP A 347 -3.45 15.59 -27.88
C ASP A 347 -4.68 16.53 -27.94
N GLU A 348 -5.84 16.01 -27.52
CA GLU A 348 -7.12 16.75 -27.52
C GLU A 348 -7.12 17.93 -26.55
N PHE A 349 -6.58 17.72 -25.34
CA PHE A 349 -6.48 18.73 -24.29
C PHE A 349 -5.03 19.22 -24.21
N ARG A 350 -4.80 20.47 -24.63
CA ARG A 350 -3.45 21.03 -24.79
C ARG A 350 -3.19 22.20 -23.85
N THR A 351 -4.26 22.87 -23.44
CA THR A 351 -4.27 24.05 -22.58
C THR A 351 -5.40 23.97 -21.57
N LEU A 352 -5.31 24.74 -20.49
CA LEU A 352 -6.39 24.81 -19.48
C LEU A 352 -7.73 25.31 -20.06
N ALA A 353 -7.69 26.06 -21.17
CA ALA A 353 -8.90 26.50 -21.87
C ALA A 353 -9.69 25.34 -22.50
N ASP A 354 -8.99 24.31 -23.00
CA ASP A 354 -9.61 23.15 -23.64
C ASP A 354 -10.44 22.31 -22.65
N ILE A 355 -10.10 22.39 -21.36
CA ILE A 355 -10.78 21.71 -20.26
C ILE A 355 -11.71 22.65 -19.47
N GLY A 356 -12.03 23.83 -19.99
CA GLY A 356 -13.05 24.73 -19.44
C GLY A 356 -12.56 25.76 -18.42
N ILE A 357 -11.25 26.01 -18.31
CA ILE A 357 -10.70 27.12 -17.51
C ILE A 357 -10.38 28.29 -18.45
N SER A 358 -11.19 29.33 -18.40
CA SER A 358 -11.00 30.53 -19.22
C SER A 358 -10.45 31.69 -18.39
N THR A 359 -9.79 32.63 -19.07
CA THR A 359 -9.44 33.93 -18.48
C THR A 359 -10.36 35.00 -19.04
N ASN A 360 -10.91 35.83 -18.16
CA ASN A 360 -11.60 37.05 -18.56
C ASN A 360 -10.62 38.05 -19.21
N GLU A 361 -10.91 38.50 -20.42
CA GLU A 361 -10.01 39.35 -21.21
C GLU A 361 -9.83 40.77 -20.63
N GLU A 362 -10.83 41.28 -19.91
CA GLU A 362 -10.82 42.65 -19.39
C GLU A 362 -10.01 42.77 -18.10
N ASN A 363 -10.20 41.83 -17.19
CA ASN A 363 -9.63 41.90 -15.85
C ASN A 363 -8.55 40.82 -15.61
N GLY A 364 -8.50 39.76 -16.42
CA GLY A 364 -7.55 38.64 -16.36
C GLY A 364 -7.82 37.63 -15.24
N PHE A 365 -9.02 37.62 -14.63
CA PHE A 365 -9.42 36.62 -13.63
C PHE A 365 -9.70 35.28 -14.30
N LEU A 366 -9.48 34.18 -13.59
CA LEU A 366 -9.83 32.84 -14.05
C LEU A 366 -11.28 32.50 -13.70
N SER A 367 -11.90 31.69 -14.55
CA SER A 367 -13.23 31.12 -14.31
C SER A 367 -13.27 29.67 -14.76
N LEU A 368 -13.87 28.80 -13.94
CA LEU A 368 -14.08 27.39 -14.23
C LEU A 368 -15.49 27.16 -14.78
N ASN A 369 -15.58 26.56 -15.97
CA ASN A 369 -16.80 25.86 -16.39
C ASN A 369 -16.76 24.42 -15.86
N SER A 370 -17.37 24.22 -14.69
CA SER A 370 -17.35 22.92 -14.00
C SER A 370 -17.90 21.78 -14.86
N SER A 371 -18.93 22.04 -15.69
CA SER A 371 -19.50 21.02 -16.57
C SER A 371 -18.54 20.58 -17.68
N THR A 372 -17.86 21.53 -18.33
CA THR A 372 -16.87 21.24 -19.37
C THR A 372 -15.67 20.49 -18.77
N PHE A 373 -15.21 20.90 -17.60
CA PHE A 373 -14.10 20.26 -16.90
C PHE A 373 -14.43 18.82 -16.49
N GLN A 374 -15.61 18.60 -15.89
CA GLN A 374 -16.04 17.25 -15.51
C GLN A 374 -16.19 16.34 -16.74
N ASN A 375 -16.72 16.85 -17.85
CA ASN A 375 -16.82 16.08 -19.09
C ASN A 375 -15.45 15.70 -19.64
N ALA A 376 -14.48 16.62 -19.64
CA ALA A 376 -13.12 16.31 -20.08
C ALA A 376 -12.47 15.20 -19.24
N ILE A 377 -12.69 15.18 -17.92
CA ILE A 377 -12.22 14.09 -17.05
C ILE A 377 -12.92 12.77 -17.37
N LYS A 378 -14.24 12.81 -17.60
CA LYS A 378 -15.01 11.61 -17.95
C LYS A 378 -14.59 11.01 -19.28
N GLU A 379 -14.29 11.84 -20.27
CA GLU A 379 -13.81 11.42 -21.59
C GLU A 379 -12.38 10.88 -21.53
N ASN A 380 -11.45 11.64 -20.93
CA ASN A 380 -10.05 11.19 -20.82
C ASN A 380 -9.32 11.82 -19.62
N GLY A 381 -9.62 11.32 -18.42
CA GLY A 381 -8.98 11.78 -17.18
C GLY A 381 -7.46 11.67 -17.17
N THR A 382 -6.86 10.74 -17.93
CA THR A 382 -5.40 10.63 -18.04
C THR A 382 -4.81 11.80 -18.82
N ASN A 383 -5.42 12.22 -19.94
CA ASN A 383 -4.96 13.39 -20.68
C ASN A 383 -5.18 14.69 -19.90
N VAL A 384 -6.31 14.82 -19.19
CA VAL A 384 -6.53 15.96 -18.28
C VAL A 384 -5.48 15.99 -17.18
N ARG A 385 -5.12 14.82 -16.62
CA ARG A 385 -4.02 14.70 -15.65
C ARG A 385 -2.69 15.12 -16.26
N ASN A 386 -2.34 14.68 -17.47
CA ASN A 386 -1.08 15.06 -18.13
C ASN A 386 -0.95 16.58 -18.33
N LEU A 387 -2.08 17.26 -18.56
CA LEU A 387 -2.15 18.71 -18.70
C LEU A 387 -1.97 19.42 -17.36
N ILE A 388 -2.63 18.93 -16.31
CA ILE A 388 -2.63 19.61 -15.01
C ILE A 388 -1.41 19.20 -14.18
N ALA A 389 -1.21 17.91 -13.96
CA ALA A 389 -0.23 17.36 -13.03
C ALA A 389 0.95 16.67 -13.72
N THR A 390 2.00 16.39 -12.95
CA THR A 390 3.14 15.61 -13.42
C THR A 390 2.75 14.14 -13.65
N ASN A 391 3.03 13.64 -14.86
CA ASN A 391 2.73 12.26 -15.24
C ASN A 391 3.59 11.80 -16.44
N GLY A 392 3.48 10.54 -16.82
CA GLY A 392 4.03 10.03 -18.07
C GLY A 392 3.10 9.08 -18.80
N ARG A 393 3.32 8.96 -20.12
CA ARG A 393 2.63 8.04 -21.03
C ARG A 393 3.66 7.24 -21.79
N SER A 394 3.45 5.94 -21.96
CA SER A 394 4.21 5.15 -22.93
C SER A 394 3.34 4.73 -24.10
N THR A 395 3.96 4.54 -25.26
CA THR A 395 3.34 3.91 -26.43
C THR A 395 3.29 2.38 -26.32
N ASP A 396 4.04 1.78 -25.39
CA ASP A 396 4.07 0.34 -25.15
C ASP A 396 3.37 0.01 -23.83
N SER A 397 2.38 -0.90 -23.88
CA SER A 397 1.57 -1.30 -22.72
C SER A 397 2.36 -2.05 -21.64
N GLN A 398 3.54 -2.55 -21.97
CA GLN A 398 4.45 -3.23 -21.04
C GLN A 398 5.48 -2.27 -20.41
N VAL A 399 5.46 -0.99 -20.79
CA VAL A 399 6.33 0.06 -20.24
C VAL A 399 5.46 1.06 -19.48
N LEU A 400 5.60 1.09 -18.16
CA LEU A 400 4.83 2.01 -17.32
C LEU A 400 5.72 3.13 -16.80
N TYR A 401 5.23 4.36 -16.88
CA TYR A 401 5.80 5.46 -16.11
C TYR A 401 5.57 5.23 -14.62
N LEU A 402 6.61 5.40 -13.79
CA LEU A 402 6.52 5.22 -12.35
C LEU A 402 6.77 6.53 -11.60
N SER A 403 7.91 7.17 -11.85
CA SER A 403 8.31 8.38 -11.13
C SER A 403 9.29 9.21 -11.94
N ASN A 404 9.54 10.42 -11.45
CA ASN A 404 10.51 11.37 -11.97
C ASN A 404 11.27 12.03 -10.81
N THR A 405 12.24 12.87 -11.14
CA THR A 405 12.84 13.81 -10.20
C THR A 405 12.60 15.24 -10.67
N VAL A 406 13.01 16.23 -9.86
CA VAL A 406 12.98 17.65 -10.25
C VAL A 406 13.85 17.93 -11.48
N ASN A 407 14.88 17.13 -11.74
CA ASN A 407 15.80 17.28 -12.87
C ASN A 407 15.23 16.71 -14.18
N THR A 408 14.21 15.85 -14.11
CA THR A 408 13.61 15.26 -15.31
C THR A 408 12.96 16.33 -16.18
N GLN A 409 13.36 16.42 -17.44
CA GLN A 409 12.82 17.42 -18.37
C GLN A 409 11.57 16.89 -19.08
N ALA A 410 10.55 17.74 -19.27
CA ALA A 410 9.38 17.35 -20.07
C ALA A 410 9.79 17.03 -21.51
N GLY A 411 9.29 15.94 -22.06
CA GLY A 411 9.66 15.49 -23.41
C GLY A 411 9.36 14.02 -23.69
N THR A 412 9.61 13.62 -24.93
CA THR A 412 9.43 12.24 -25.41
C THR A 412 10.78 11.55 -25.53
N TYR A 413 10.90 10.37 -24.95
CA TYR A 413 12.12 9.59 -24.83
C TYR A 413 11.96 8.22 -25.51
N ASP A 414 12.86 7.87 -26.44
CA ASP A 414 12.89 6.53 -27.03
C ASP A 414 13.34 5.49 -25.99
N VAL A 415 12.68 4.34 -25.92
CA VAL A 415 12.97 3.29 -24.95
C VAL A 415 13.43 2.04 -25.68
N ASN A 416 14.63 1.55 -25.35
CA ASN A 416 15.15 0.30 -25.87
C ASN A 416 15.55 -0.63 -24.72
N ILE A 417 15.13 -1.89 -24.79
CA ILE A 417 15.42 -2.89 -23.76
C ILE A 417 16.33 -3.96 -24.35
N ARG A 418 17.52 -4.14 -23.76
CA ARG A 418 18.48 -5.18 -24.19
C ARG A 418 18.38 -6.45 -23.37
N GLN A 419 17.87 -6.35 -22.14
CA GLN A 419 17.71 -7.47 -21.23
C GLN A 419 16.51 -7.19 -20.32
N LEU A 420 15.67 -8.21 -20.10
CA LEU A 420 14.58 -8.14 -19.14
C LEU A 420 15.06 -8.55 -17.75
N ALA A 421 14.32 -8.11 -16.74
CA ALA A 421 14.50 -8.64 -15.41
C ALA A 421 14.15 -10.13 -15.35
N SER A 422 14.88 -10.91 -14.54
CA SER A 422 14.56 -12.29 -14.23
C SER A 422 14.52 -12.52 -12.72
N GLN A 423 13.77 -13.54 -12.30
CA GLN A 423 13.72 -13.98 -10.91
C GLN A 423 14.94 -14.84 -10.58
N GLY A 424 15.27 -14.90 -9.29
CA GLY A 424 16.24 -15.86 -8.78
C GLY A 424 15.53 -17.18 -8.51
N SER A 425 16.21 -18.30 -8.76
CA SER A 425 15.64 -19.62 -8.53
C SER A 425 16.61 -20.55 -7.80
N PHE A 426 16.03 -21.57 -7.20
CA PHE A 426 16.69 -22.74 -6.70
C PHE A 426 16.07 -23.95 -7.38
N ARG A 427 16.93 -24.86 -7.83
CA ARG A 427 16.51 -26.12 -8.40
C ARG A 427 17.05 -27.26 -7.54
N GLY A 428 16.13 -28.04 -6.99
CA GLY A 428 16.43 -29.22 -6.19
C GLY A 428 17.10 -30.31 -7.01
N ASP A 429 17.73 -31.24 -6.29
CA ASP A 429 18.19 -32.48 -6.90
C ASP A 429 17.03 -33.39 -7.27
N THR A 430 17.28 -34.31 -8.19
CA THR A 430 16.34 -35.36 -8.57
C THR A 430 16.02 -36.21 -7.35
N LEU A 431 14.74 -36.37 -7.05
CA LEU A 431 14.24 -37.21 -5.95
C LEU A 431 14.51 -38.68 -6.31
N ASN A 432 15.18 -39.42 -5.43
CA ASN A 432 15.41 -40.86 -5.60
C ASN A 432 14.74 -41.60 -4.45
N ASN A 433 13.55 -42.18 -4.68
CA ASN A 433 12.84 -42.98 -3.66
C ASN A 433 13.34 -44.45 -3.66
N LEU A 434 14.65 -44.66 -3.49
CA LEU A 434 15.31 -45.97 -3.54
C LEU A 434 16.15 -46.24 -2.27
N THR A 435 15.80 -45.61 -1.15
CA THR A 435 16.52 -45.79 0.12
C THR A 435 15.81 -46.83 0.98
N ILE A 436 16.54 -47.88 1.34
CA ILE A 436 16.16 -48.83 2.37
C ILE A 436 16.83 -48.41 3.68
N ASP A 437 16.04 -48.22 4.73
CA ASP A 437 16.48 -47.84 6.07
C ASP A 437 15.82 -48.72 7.15
N ALA A 438 15.97 -48.35 8.43
CA ALA A 438 15.43 -49.14 9.53
C ALA A 438 13.89 -49.14 9.65
N ASN A 439 13.19 -48.31 8.85
CA ASN A 439 11.75 -48.18 8.87
C ASN A 439 11.09 -48.94 7.72
N ASN A 440 11.80 -49.27 6.64
CA ASN A 440 11.24 -49.92 5.45
C ASN A 440 12.03 -51.17 4.98
N ASP A 441 12.81 -51.80 5.87
CA ASP A 441 13.69 -52.93 5.55
C ASP A 441 13.10 -54.32 5.80
N THR A 442 11.85 -54.47 6.26
CA THR A 442 11.30 -55.80 6.59
C THR A 442 9.93 -56.12 6.01
N PHE A 443 9.75 -57.36 5.53
CA PHE A 443 8.45 -57.90 5.14
C PHE A 443 8.47 -59.44 5.18
N SER A 444 7.33 -60.09 5.02
CA SER A 444 7.24 -61.53 4.74
C SER A 444 6.46 -61.79 3.46
N ILE A 445 6.78 -62.87 2.76
CA ILE A 445 6.20 -63.22 1.46
C ILE A 445 5.78 -64.69 1.43
N ASN A 446 4.70 -65.00 0.72
CA ASN A 446 4.28 -66.35 0.41
C ASN A 446 4.39 -66.58 -1.11
N VAL A 447 5.05 -67.68 -1.48
CA VAL A 447 5.32 -68.08 -2.86
C VAL A 447 4.72 -69.47 -3.08
N ASP A 448 3.71 -69.54 -3.94
CA ASP A 448 2.95 -70.76 -4.29
C ASP A 448 2.45 -71.58 -3.09
N GLY A 449 2.06 -70.92 -2.00
CA GLY A 449 1.54 -71.55 -0.78
C GLY A 449 2.59 -71.84 0.30
N THR A 450 3.87 -71.55 0.07
CA THR A 450 4.94 -71.61 1.09
C THR A 450 5.26 -70.20 1.58
N SER A 451 5.14 -69.95 2.89
CA SER A 451 5.53 -68.66 3.50
C SER A 451 7.03 -68.64 3.83
N SER A 452 7.66 -67.49 3.62
CA SER A 452 9.02 -67.18 4.08
C SER A 452 9.05 -66.88 5.58
N GLY A 453 10.27 -66.76 6.13
CA GLY A 453 10.51 -66.01 7.36
C GLY A 453 10.34 -64.50 7.16
N THR A 454 10.85 -63.70 8.09
CA THR A 454 11.00 -62.24 7.89
C THR A 454 12.17 -62.01 6.95
N ILE A 455 11.87 -61.45 5.78
CA ILE A 455 12.87 -60.95 4.84
C ILE A 455 13.37 -59.61 5.39
N THR A 456 14.69 -59.45 5.44
CA THR A 456 15.33 -58.19 5.84
C THR A 456 16.20 -57.70 4.68
N LEU A 457 15.91 -56.51 4.17
CA LEU A 457 16.65 -55.86 3.10
C LEU A 457 17.92 -55.20 3.65
N THR A 458 18.97 -55.11 2.84
CA THR A 458 20.16 -54.36 3.23
C THR A 458 19.85 -52.86 3.20
N GLN A 459 20.01 -52.20 4.35
CA GLN A 459 19.85 -50.75 4.46
C GLN A 459 20.91 -50.02 3.62
N ALA A 460 20.46 -49.36 2.56
CA ALA A 460 21.28 -48.61 1.61
C ALA A 460 20.38 -47.76 0.69
N THR A 461 20.95 -46.72 0.10
CA THR A 461 20.36 -46.06 -1.07
C THR A 461 20.84 -46.76 -2.34
N TYR A 462 19.90 -47.34 -3.08
CA TYR A 462 20.19 -48.03 -4.33
C TYR A 462 20.28 -47.02 -5.49
N ALA A 463 21.26 -47.19 -6.36
CA ALA A 463 21.54 -46.23 -7.43
C ALA A 463 20.51 -46.30 -8.57
N THR A 464 19.89 -47.47 -8.76
CA THR A 464 18.85 -47.72 -9.77
C THR A 464 17.75 -48.62 -9.20
N GLY A 465 16.54 -48.54 -9.75
CA GLY A 465 15.45 -49.43 -9.34
C GLY A 465 15.76 -50.90 -9.64
N GLU A 466 16.57 -51.17 -10.65
CA GLU A 466 17.12 -52.49 -10.95
C GLU A 466 18.04 -53.02 -9.85
N ASP A 467 18.89 -52.17 -9.26
CA ASP A 467 19.74 -52.57 -8.13
C ASP A 467 18.90 -52.93 -6.89
N LEU A 468 17.83 -52.16 -6.63
CA LEU A 468 16.88 -52.44 -5.56
C LEU A 468 16.09 -53.74 -5.82
N ALA A 469 15.57 -53.93 -7.03
CA ALA A 469 14.89 -55.16 -7.43
C ALA A 469 15.80 -56.39 -7.28
N GLN A 470 17.07 -56.26 -7.64
CA GLN A 470 18.07 -57.31 -7.50
C GLN A 470 18.34 -57.65 -6.02
N GLU A 471 18.43 -56.65 -5.15
CA GLU A 471 18.54 -56.87 -3.70
C GLU A 471 17.31 -57.63 -3.19
N ILE A 472 16.11 -57.14 -3.47
CA ILE A 472 14.86 -57.74 -3.00
C ILE A 472 14.77 -59.20 -3.47
N GLN A 473 15.10 -59.47 -4.74
CA GLN A 473 15.16 -60.82 -5.27
C GLN A 473 16.15 -61.70 -4.53
N ASN A 474 17.36 -61.19 -4.24
CA ASN A 474 18.39 -61.95 -3.55
C ASN A 474 17.96 -62.32 -2.14
N GLN A 475 17.37 -61.39 -1.39
CA GLN A 475 16.93 -61.65 -0.02
C GLN A 475 15.77 -62.64 0.02
N ILE A 476 14.79 -62.52 -0.88
CA ILE A 476 13.69 -63.49 -0.97
C ILE A 476 14.20 -64.89 -1.32
N ASN A 477 15.09 -65.01 -2.31
CA ASN A 477 15.59 -66.31 -2.76
C ASN A 477 16.63 -66.93 -1.83
N ALA A 478 17.19 -66.16 -0.89
CA ALA A 478 18.09 -66.65 0.16
C ALA A 478 17.35 -67.17 1.40
N ASP A 479 16.04 -66.94 1.51
CA ASP A 479 15.22 -67.43 2.62
C ASP A 479 15.23 -68.96 2.69
N GLU A 480 15.49 -69.50 3.90
CA GLU A 480 15.62 -70.95 4.12
C GLU A 480 14.28 -71.68 3.89
N ASP A 481 13.15 -71.12 4.31
CA ASP A 481 11.84 -71.75 4.18
C ASP A 481 11.41 -71.85 2.70
N LEU A 482 11.70 -70.83 1.89
CA LEU A 482 11.45 -70.84 0.44
C LEU A 482 12.42 -71.76 -0.30
N SER A 483 13.72 -71.64 -0.02
CA SER A 483 14.76 -72.40 -0.75
C SER A 483 14.71 -73.91 -0.47
N ASP A 484 14.42 -74.34 0.77
CA ASP A 484 14.23 -75.77 1.12
C ASP A 484 13.02 -76.39 0.39
N ASN A 485 12.02 -75.57 0.05
CA ASN A 485 10.83 -75.97 -0.71
C ASN A 485 10.96 -75.72 -2.22
N ASN A 486 12.15 -75.37 -2.72
CA ASN A 486 12.44 -75.03 -4.11
C ASN A 486 11.52 -73.92 -4.67
N LYS A 487 11.18 -72.93 -3.83
CA LYS A 487 10.43 -71.75 -4.21
C LYS A 487 11.39 -70.60 -4.47
N THR A 488 11.26 -69.98 -5.64
CA THR A 488 12.05 -68.80 -6.01
C THR A 488 11.19 -67.80 -6.76
N VAL A 489 11.54 -66.53 -6.66
CA VAL A 489 10.91 -65.41 -7.37
C VAL A 489 11.92 -64.72 -8.28
N THR A 490 11.40 -64.08 -9.32
CA THR A 490 12.09 -63.05 -10.10
C THR A 490 11.49 -61.71 -9.74
N VAL A 491 12.31 -60.71 -9.49
CA VAL A 491 11.88 -59.32 -9.24
C VAL A 491 12.47 -58.44 -10.33
N GLU A 492 11.60 -57.80 -11.10
CA GLU A 492 12.00 -56.87 -12.17
C GLU A 492 11.55 -55.45 -11.82
N TYR A 493 12.36 -54.47 -12.19
CA TYR A 493 12.00 -53.06 -12.10
C TYR A 493 11.53 -52.55 -13.46
N ASN A 494 10.30 -52.06 -13.52
CA ASN A 494 9.74 -51.44 -14.71
C ASN A 494 10.04 -49.93 -14.71
N THR A 495 11.06 -49.53 -15.46
CA THR A 495 11.52 -48.13 -15.58
C THR A 495 10.50 -47.18 -16.21
N THR A 496 9.45 -47.69 -16.86
CA THR A 496 8.42 -46.85 -17.48
C THR A 496 7.29 -46.52 -16.51
N SER A 497 6.97 -47.44 -15.59
CA SER A 497 5.89 -47.27 -14.61
C SER A 497 6.38 -47.12 -13.18
N ASN A 498 7.69 -47.08 -12.94
CA ASN A 498 8.35 -47.03 -11.64
C ASN A 498 7.79 -48.08 -10.65
N ARG A 499 7.75 -49.35 -11.05
CA ARG A 499 7.14 -50.46 -10.28
C ARG A 499 8.06 -51.66 -10.17
N LEU A 500 7.93 -52.40 -9.08
CA LEU A 500 8.51 -53.73 -8.88
C LEU A 500 7.50 -54.80 -9.31
N GLU A 501 7.94 -55.71 -10.16
CA GLU A 501 7.16 -56.84 -10.66
C GLU A 501 7.72 -58.14 -10.11
N PHE A 502 6.91 -58.87 -9.34
CA PHE A 502 7.29 -60.12 -8.69
C PHE A 502 6.64 -61.30 -9.39
N SER A 503 7.48 -62.19 -9.92
CA SER A 503 7.06 -63.40 -10.64
C SER A 503 7.58 -64.66 -9.96
N SER A 504 6.70 -65.60 -9.62
CA SER A 504 7.12 -66.94 -9.18
C SER A 504 7.82 -67.67 -10.33
N SER A 505 8.82 -68.48 -9.99
CA SER A 505 9.48 -69.41 -10.93
C SER A 505 8.60 -70.59 -11.36
N THR A 506 7.46 -70.81 -10.69
CA THR A 506 6.47 -71.83 -11.05
C THR A 506 5.51 -71.29 -12.11
N PHE A 507 5.17 -72.11 -13.11
CA PHE A 507 4.25 -71.71 -14.19
C PHE A 507 2.83 -72.28 -13.99
N GLY A 508 1.81 -71.49 -14.37
CA GLY A 508 0.41 -71.92 -14.42
C GLY A 508 -0.42 -71.50 -13.20
N VAL A 509 -1.58 -72.13 -12.99
CA VAL A 509 -2.59 -71.74 -11.97
C VAL A 509 -2.13 -71.90 -10.51
N LEU A 510 -0.93 -72.46 -10.29
CA LEU A 510 -0.30 -72.60 -8.98
C LEU A 510 0.74 -71.50 -8.69
N SER A 511 1.03 -70.63 -9.68
CA SER A 511 1.91 -69.49 -9.53
C SER A 511 1.22 -68.40 -8.73
N SER A 512 1.70 -68.11 -7.52
CA SER A 512 1.18 -67.00 -6.73
C SER A 512 2.26 -66.37 -5.86
N VAL A 513 2.30 -65.04 -5.83
CA VAL A 513 3.06 -64.26 -4.88
C VAL A 513 2.09 -63.42 -4.05
N SER A 514 2.29 -63.39 -2.73
CA SER A 514 1.52 -62.55 -1.81
C SER A 514 2.36 -62.11 -0.62
N PHE A 515 2.16 -60.89 -0.13
CA PHE A 515 2.90 -60.33 1.00
C PHE A 515 2.07 -60.36 2.30
N SER A 516 2.76 -60.45 3.42
CA SER A 516 2.19 -60.41 4.77
C SER A 516 3.22 -59.85 5.76
N GLY A 517 2.79 -59.31 6.90
CA GLY A 517 3.73 -58.76 7.88
C GLY A 517 4.44 -57.49 7.40
N LEU A 518 3.75 -56.69 6.59
CA LEU A 518 4.20 -55.37 6.13
C LEU A 518 4.03 -54.36 7.26
N ASP A 519 5.04 -53.55 7.54
CA ASP A 519 4.83 -52.27 8.21
C ASP A 519 4.30 -51.23 7.21
N SER A 520 3.78 -50.11 7.72
CA SER A 520 3.17 -49.06 6.89
C SER A 520 4.14 -48.40 5.91
N ASN A 521 5.43 -48.37 6.25
CA ASN A 521 6.44 -47.61 5.53
C ASN A 521 7.03 -48.49 4.41
N THR A 522 7.33 -49.77 4.69
CA THR A 522 7.64 -50.76 3.66
C THR A 522 6.52 -50.89 2.63
N ALA A 523 5.26 -50.81 3.07
CA ALA A 523 4.12 -50.87 2.17
C ALA A 523 4.03 -49.63 1.25
N ALA A 524 4.29 -48.44 1.78
CA ALA A 524 4.26 -47.19 1.04
C ALA A 524 5.47 -47.05 0.09
N ASP A 525 6.68 -47.23 0.62
CA ASP A 525 7.94 -46.94 -0.07
C ASP A 525 8.25 -47.94 -1.18
N LEU A 526 7.90 -49.22 -1.00
CA LEU A 526 8.09 -50.25 -2.02
C LEU A 526 6.82 -50.48 -2.87
N GLY A 527 5.72 -49.78 -2.57
CA GLY A 527 4.43 -49.97 -3.22
C GLY A 527 3.85 -51.37 -3.01
N ILE A 528 4.12 -52.01 -1.87
CA ILE A 528 3.72 -53.39 -1.57
C ILE A 528 2.50 -53.40 -0.63
N HIS A 529 1.37 -53.88 -1.12
CA HIS A 529 0.10 -54.14 -0.44
C HIS A 529 -0.20 -55.65 -0.28
N GLU A 530 -1.10 -56.03 0.64
CA GLU A 530 -1.58 -57.42 0.76
C GLU A 530 -2.43 -57.84 -0.46
N GLY A 531 -2.16 -59.01 -1.05
CA GLY A 531 -2.87 -59.53 -2.22
C GLY A 531 -2.24 -60.80 -2.78
N SER A 532 -2.93 -61.57 -3.65
CA SER A 532 -2.42 -62.85 -4.20
C SER A 532 -2.46 -62.89 -5.73
N GLY A 533 -1.40 -63.38 -6.38
CA GLY A 533 -1.34 -63.60 -7.84
C GLY A 533 0.01 -63.23 -8.47
N SER A 534 0.01 -62.84 -9.75
CA SER A 534 1.14 -62.12 -10.36
C SER A 534 1.17 -60.73 -9.76
N TYR A 535 2.20 -60.42 -8.99
CA TYR A 535 2.18 -59.27 -8.09
C TYR A 535 2.95 -58.10 -8.69
N ILE A 536 2.26 -56.96 -8.86
CA ILE A 536 2.82 -55.71 -9.36
C ILE A 536 2.63 -54.68 -8.26
N SER A 537 3.71 -54.02 -7.84
CA SER A 537 3.65 -52.97 -6.84
C SER A 537 2.80 -51.77 -7.31
N GLY A 538 2.36 -50.94 -6.36
CA GLY A 538 2.02 -49.54 -6.63
C GLY A 538 3.23 -48.81 -7.23
N ALA A 539 2.98 -47.67 -7.88
CA ALA A 539 4.08 -46.81 -8.30
C ALA A 539 4.85 -46.34 -7.05
N LEU A 540 6.18 -46.33 -7.12
CA LEU A 540 7.04 -45.82 -6.04
C LEU A 540 6.89 -44.28 -5.98
N GLU A 541 5.79 -43.79 -5.39
CA GLU A 541 5.35 -42.38 -5.47
C GLU A 541 5.14 -41.71 -4.10
N SER A 542 5.33 -42.40 -2.96
CA SER A 542 5.22 -41.74 -1.66
C SER A 542 6.37 -40.76 -1.43
N LEU A 543 6.06 -39.47 -1.40
CA LEU A 543 6.91 -38.45 -0.81
C LEU A 543 6.48 -38.31 0.65
N GLU A 544 7.18 -39.00 1.55
CA GLU A 544 6.91 -38.94 2.99
C GLU A 544 7.67 -37.79 3.64
N VAL A 545 6.95 -36.97 4.41
CA VAL A 545 7.54 -36.03 5.36
C VAL A 545 7.49 -36.63 6.75
N ASP A 546 8.67 -36.90 7.31
CA ASP A 546 8.88 -37.55 8.60
C ASP A 546 9.75 -36.68 9.53
N SER A 547 9.99 -37.16 10.76
CA SER A 547 10.82 -36.42 11.72
C SER A 547 12.27 -36.18 11.28
N ASN A 548 12.77 -36.89 10.26
CA ASN A 548 14.12 -36.78 9.74
C ASN A 548 14.24 -35.79 8.57
N ASN A 549 13.14 -35.41 7.91
CA ASN A 549 13.18 -34.50 6.75
C ASN A 549 12.21 -33.29 6.86
N GLN A 550 11.43 -33.18 7.93
CA GLN A 550 10.43 -32.13 8.16
C GLN A 550 10.96 -30.69 8.29
N THR A 551 12.25 -30.49 8.63
CA THR A 551 12.76 -29.16 9.01
C THR A 551 13.98 -28.70 8.21
N PHE A 552 13.96 -27.45 7.74
CA PHE A 552 15.08 -26.83 7.01
C PHE A 552 15.09 -25.30 7.15
N THR A 553 16.18 -24.65 6.74
CA THR A 553 16.23 -23.18 6.58
C THR A 553 16.58 -22.81 5.15
N ILE A 554 16.08 -21.66 4.72
CA ILE A 554 16.22 -21.14 3.36
C ILE A 554 16.59 -19.66 3.40
N ASN A 555 17.53 -19.25 2.54
CA ASN A 555 17.79 -17.86 2.23
C ASN A 555 16.97 -17.46 1.00
N VAL A 556 16.20 -16.39 1.13
CA VAL A 556 15.43 -15.76 0.06
C VAL A 556 15.93 -14.33 -0.10
N ASP A 557 16.47 -14.02 -1.28
CA ASP A 557 16.94 -12.69 -1.67
C ASP A 557 17.93 -12.04 -0.69
N GLY A 558 18.72 -12.85 0.02
CA GLY A 558 19.71 -12.40 0.99
C GLY A 558 19.25 -12.41 2.45
N THR A 559 17.99 -12.78 2.73
CA THR A 559 17.45 -12.95 4.08
C THR A 559 17.29 -14.43 4.42
N ASP A 560 17.87 -14.87 5.53
CA ASP A 560 17.67 -16.23 6.06
C ASP A 560 16.31 -16.34 6.77
N SER A 561 15.59 -17.43 6.54
CA SER A 561 14.35 -17.77 7.25
C SER A 561 14.61 -18.20 8.69
N GLY A 562 13.54 -18.33 9.48
CA GLY A 562 13.55 -19.23 10.63
C GLY A 562 13.55 -20.70 10.20
N ASP A 563 13.34 -21.61 11.16
CA ASP A 563 13.14 -23.03 10.86
C ASP A 563 11.80 -23.22 10.13
N ILE A 564 11.85 -23.61 8.87
CA ILE A 564 10.68 -24.05 8.11
C ILE A 564 10.35 -25.47 8.56
N THR A 565 9.11 -25.69 8.99
CA THR A 565 8.63 -26.99 9.46
C THR A 565 7.45 -27.43 8.60
N LEU A 566 7.61 -28.51 7.85
CA LEU A 566 6.57 -29.11 7.01
C LEU A 566 5.57 -29.89 7.88
N ASN A 567 4.36 -30.17 7.41
CA ASN A 567 3.45 -31.09 8.11
C ASN A 567 3.90 -32.55 7.92
N LEU A 568 3.86 -33.36 9.00
CA LEU A 568 4.17 -34.80 8.90
C LEU A 568 3.07 -35.52 8.10
N GLY A 569 3.46 -36.42 7.20
CA GLY A 569 2.53 -37.26 6.47
C GLY A 569 3.04 -37.68 5.08
N THR A 570 2.24 -38.52 4.42
CA THR A 570 2.49 -38.95 3.03
C THR A 570 1.75 -38.04 2.07
N TYR A 571 2.48 -37.44 1.13
CA TYR A 571 1.91 -36.59 0.10
C TYR A 571 1.58 -37.42 -1.15
N ALA A 572 0.41 -37.14 -1.75
CA ALA A 572 -0.12 -37.92 -2.86
C ALA A 572 0.75 -37.85 -4.12
N ASP A 573 1.39 -36.71 -4.36
CA ASP A 573 2.30 -36.44 -5.46
C ASP A 573 3.25 -35.28 -5.13
N GLY A 574 4.18 -34.98 -6.04
CA GLY A 574 5.10 -33.85 -5.90
C GLY A 574 4.43 -32.48 -5.93
N ASP A 575 3.26 -32.33 -6.56
CA ASP A 575 2.55 -31.04 -6.59
C ASP A 575 1.91 -30.73 -5.23
N ALA A 576 1.39 -31.74 -4.54
CA ALA A 576 0.90 -31.63 -3.16
C ALA A 576 2.02 -31.21 -2.19
N LEU A 577 3.21 -31.82 -2.30
CA LEU A 577 4.36 -31.42 -1.48
C LEU A 577 4.93 -30.04 -1.87
N ALA A 578 4.90 -29.67 -3.16
CA ALA A 578 5.27 -28.32 -3.58
C ALA A 578 4.36 -27.24 -2.96
N THR A 579 3.06 -27.54 -2.87
CA THR A 579 2.06 -26.65 -2.23
C THR A 579 2.34 -26.49 -0.74
N GLU A 580 2.65 -27.59 -0.03
CA GLU A 580 3.08 -27.54 1.36
C GLU A 580 4.36 -26.70 1.53
N LEU A 581 5.40 -26.99 0.72
CA LEU A 581 6.67 -26.25 0.75
C LEU A 581 6.45 -24.75 0.58
N GLN A 582 5.66 -24.36 -0.42
CA GLN A 582 5.33 -22.96 -0.67
C GLN A 582 4.61 -22.32 0.53
N THR A 583 3.64 -23.03 1.09
CA THR A 583 2.82 -22.54 2.21
C THR A 583 3.70 -22.29 3.43
N GLN A 584 4.53 -23.25 3.81
CA GLN A 584 5.37 -23.13 5.00
C GLN A 584 6.49 -22.10 4.83
N ILE A 585 7.11 -22.01 3.64
CA ILE A 585 8.12 -20.98 3.36
C ILE A 585 7.49 -19.58 3.43
N ASN A 586 6.32 -19.38 2.83
CA ASN A 586 5.66 -18.07 2.80
C ASN A 586 5.00 -17.70 4.14
N ALA A 587 4.75 -18.67 5.02
CA ALA A 587 4.29 -18.44 6.38
C ALA A 587 5.40 -17.99 7.34
N ASP A 588 6.69 -18.11 6.95
CA ASP A 588 7.80 -17.67 7.79
C ASP A 588 7.73 -16.17 8.09
N THR A 589 7.81 -15.83 9.38
CA THR A 589 7.66 -14.45 9.84
C THR A 589 8.87 -13.56 9.49
N THR A 590 10.06 -14.13 9.34
CA THR A 590 11.27 -13.39 8.97
C THR A 590 11.21 -12.99 7.49
N LEU A 591 10.78 -13.90 6.62
CA LEU A 591 10.60 -13.64 5.20
C LEU A 591 9.41 -12.70 4.93
N SER A 592 8.25 -12.99 5.52
CA SER A 592 7.03 -12.19 5.31
C SER A 592 7.15 -10.76 5.85
N SER A 593 7.82 -10.54 6.99
CA SER A 593 8.10 -9.18 7.48
C SER A 593 9.05 -8.39 6.57
N GLY A 594 9.91 -9.09 5.82
CA GLY A 594 10.73 -8.53 4.75
C GLY A 594 9.98 -8.31 3.42
N GLY A 595 8.70 -8.70 3.33
CA GLY A 595 7.92 -8.69 2.09
C GLY A 595 8.42 -9.70 1.06
N LEU A 596 9.09 -10.76 1.51
CA LEU A 596 9.67 -11.81 0.67
C LEU A 596 8.72 -13.01 0.60
N GLY A 597 8.75 -13.70 -0.52
CA GLY A 597 8.02 -14.93 -0.73
C GLY A 597 8.50 -15.66 -1.97
N VAL A 598 8.09 -16.91 -2.09
CA VAL A 598 8.47 -17.80 -3.18
C VAL A 598 7.25 -18.42 -3.85
N THR A 599 7.47 -18.87 -5.07
CA THR A 599 6.62 -19.84 -5.76
C THR A 599 7.37 -21.16 -5.82
N VAL A 600 6.72 -22.27 -5.47
CA VAL A 600 7.31 -23.61 -5.55
C VAL A 600 6.54 -24.42 -6.59
N SER A 601 7.27 -25.13 -7.44
CA SER A 601 6.71 -26.04 -8.44
C SER A 601 7.47 -27.34 -8.47
N TYR A 602 6.79 -28.43 -8.80
CA TYR A 602 7.40 -29.73 -9.03
C TYR A 602 7.49 -30.02 -10.53
N ASN A 603 8.66 -30.40 -11.01
CA ASN A 603 8.88 -30.81 -12.39
C ASN A 603 8.89 -32.34 -12.46
N ALA A 604 7.77 -32.92 -12.88
CA ALA A 604 7.61 -34.37 -13.01
C ALA A 604 8.54 -35.01 -14.06
N THR A 605 9.04 -34.26 -15.04
CA THR A 605 9.96 -34.79 -16.07
C THR A 605 11.36 -34.99 -15.52
N ASP A 606 11.84 -34.03 -14.72
CA ASP A 606 13.18 -34.06 -14.13
C ASP A 606 13.17 -34.54 -12.67
N ASN A 607 11.98 -34.86 -12.15
CA ASN A 607 11.67 -35.31 -10.80
C ASN A 607 12.33 -34.44 -9.71
N ASN A 608 12.15 -33.12 -9.78
CA ASN A 608 12.69 -32.17 -8.80
C ASN A 608 11.81 -30.95 -8.54
N PHE A 609 12.05 -30.30 -7.39
CA PHE A 609 11.42 -29.03 -7.03
C PHE A 609 12.18 -27.84 -7.61
N GLU A 610 11.44 -26.85 -8.10
CA GLU A 610 11.95 -25.52 -8.43
C GLU A 610 11.28 -24.50 -7.52
N ILE A 611 12.10 -23.70 -6.83
CA ILE A 611 11.68 -22.62 -5.94
C ILE A 611 12.12 -21.30 -6.58
N ILE A 612 11.17 -20.39 -6.83
CA ILE A 612 11.40 -19.13 -7.54
C ILE A 612 11.07 -17.98 -6.61
N SER A 613 11.95 -16.99 -6.49
CA SER A 613 11.67 -15.75 -5.76
C SER A 613 10.52 -15.00 -6.43
N ASN A 614 9.57 -14.50 -5.65
CA ASN A 614 8.51 -13.63 -6.16
C ASN A 614 9.04 -12.25 -6.61
N ASN A 615 10.29 -11.92 -6.29
CA ASN A 615 10.96 -10.69 -6.73
C ASN A 615 11.81 -10.91 -7.99
N THR A 616 12.08 -9.81 -8.69
CA THR A 616 12.94 -9.79 -9.89
C THR A 616 14.19 -8.94 -9.67
N GLY A 617 15.29 -9.27 -10.35
CA GLY A 617 16.51 -8.47 -10.33
C GLY A 617 17.77 -9.25 -10.00
N SER A 618 18.92 -8.60 -10.16
CA SER A 618 20.23 -9.19 -9.80
C SER A 618 20.43 -9.36 -8.30
N GLY A 619 19.56 -8.77 -7.48
CA GLY A 619 19.54 -8.96 -6.03
C GLY A 619 18.96 -10.30 -5.62
N THR A 620 18.12 -10.90 -6.45
CA THR A 620 17.31 -12.06 -6.08
C THR A 620 18.08 -13.36 -6.15
N GLY A 621 17.70 -14.32 -5.33
CA GLY A 621 18.35 -15.62 -5.25
C GLY A 621 17.75 -16.46 -4.14
N ILE A 622 17.67 -17.77 -4.38
CA ILE A 622 17.17 -18.74 -3.41
C ILE A 622 18.27 -19.75 -3.11
N SER A 623 18.55 -20.02 -1.84
CA SER A 623 19.47 -21.09 -1.44
C SER A 623 19.06 -21.72 -0.13
N ILE A 624 19.14 -23.04 -0.02
CA ILE A 624 18.94 -23.76 1.25
C ILE A 624 20.19 -23.58 2.14
N THR A 625 20.03 -23.11 3.37
CA THR A 625 21.13 -22.63 4.25
C THR A 625 21.52 -23.60 5.36
N SER A 626 20.62 -24.44 5.84
CA SER A 626 20.97 -25.50 6.81
C SER A 626 20.31 -26.83 6.46
N ALA A 627 21.15 -27.86 6.38
CA ALA A 627 20.77 -29.27 6.44
C ALA A 627 21.22 -29.83 7.80
N THR A 628 20.52 -29.45 8.88
CA THR A 628 20.77 -30.02 10.22
C THR A 628 20.20 -31.43 10.37
N VAL A 629 19.48 -31.91 9.37
CA VAL A 629 18.97 -33.27 9.25
C VAL A 629 19.41 -33.82 7.89
N THR A 630 19.97 -35.03 7.90
CA THR A 630 20.38 -35.76 6.69
C THR A 630 19.21 -36.03 5.74
N GLY A 631 17.97 -36.06 6.25
CA GLY A 631 16.77 -36.41 5.48
C GLY A 631 16.23 -35.34 4.53
N VAL A 632 16.49 -34.04 4.72
CA VAL A 632 15.95 -33.01 3.79
C VAL A 632 16.50 -33.15 2.36
N SER A 633 17.65 -33.82 2.22
CA SER A 633 18.20 -34.18 0.90
C SER A 633 17.36 -35.22 0.15
N GLU A 634 16.56 -36.02 0.87
CA GLU A 634 15.57 -36.96 0.30
C GLU A 634 14.43 -36.20 -0.39
N LEU A 635 14.12 -34.99 0.08
CA LEU A 635 13.20 -34.05 -0.58
C LEU A 635 13.89 -33.22 -1.69
N GLY A 636 15.13 -33.54 -2.07
CA GLY A 636 15.88 -32.86 -3.12
C GLY A 636 16.36 -31.45 -2.74
N LEU A 637 16.16 -31.03 -1.49
CA LEU A 637 16.50 -29.69 -0.99
C LEU A 637 17.92 -29.71 -0.40
N VAL A 638 18.89 -29.50 -1.28
CA VAL A 638 20.32 -29.52 -0.93
C VAL A 638 20.92 -28.13 -0.82
N VAL A 639 21.94 -27.99 0.03
CA VAL A 639 22.70 -26.73 0.17
C VAL A 639 23.50 -26.46 -1.11
N LYS A 640 23.06 -25.48 -1.89
CA LYS A 640 23.72 -25.00 -3.13
C LYS A 640 23.65 -23.48 -3.23
N SER A 641 24.55 -22.92 -4.02
CA SER A 641 24.54 -21.49 -4.36
C SER A 641 23.30 -21.13 -5.17
N ALA A 642 22.70 -19.98 -4.87
CA ALA A 642 21.53 -19.46 -5.58
C ALA A 642 21.80 -19.17 -7.07
N ASN A 643 20.86 -19.55 -7.94
CA ASN A 643 20.80 -19.00 -9.30
C ASN A 643 20.17 -17.62 -9.20
N ARG A 644 20.95 -16.57 -9.44
CA ARG A 644 20.49 -15.19 -9.25
C ARG A 644 19.73 -14.69 -10.46
N GLY A 645 18.76 -13.81 -10.19
CA GLY A 645 18.06 -13.09 -11.24
C GLY A 645 18.94 -12.08 -11.96
N ASN A 646 18.36 -11.36 -12.91
CA ASN A 646 18.99 -10.26 -13.64
C ASN A 646 18.14 -9.01 -13.54
N ASN A 647 18.76 -7.82 -13.64
CA ASN A 647 18.02 -6.56 -13.79
C ASN A 647 17.67 -6.33 -15.25
N THR A 648 16.60 -5.55 -15.48
CA THR A 648 16.34 -4.93 -16.77
C THR A 648 17.55 -4.08 -17.19
N ALA A 649 18.03 -4.23 -18.42
CA ALA A 649 19.06 -3.36 -18.98
C ALA A 649 18.57 -2.76 -20.30
N GLY A 650 18.84 -1.47 -20.52
CA GLY A 650 18.30 -0.75 -21.67
C GLY A 650 18.82 0.68 -21.77
N THR A 651 18.30 1.43 -22.73
CA THR A 651 18.59 2.84 -22.93
C THR A 651 17.32 3.67 -22.93
N ILE A 652 17.42 4.91 -22.44
CA ILE A 652 16.38 5.94 -22.55
C ILE A 652 16.98 7.07 -23.39
N ASN A 653 16.31 7.43 -24.49
CA ASN A 653 16.77 8.40 -25.49
C ASN A 653 18.19 8.10 -26.02
N GLY A 654 18.47 6.82 -26.25
CA GLY A 654 19.76 6.32 -26.70
C GLY A 654 20.90 6.37 -25.67
N GLN A 655 20.65 6.85 -24.44
CA GLN A 655 21.61 6.88 -23.35
C GLN A 655 21.41 5.69 -22.42
N GLU A 656 22.50 5.13 -21.91
CA GLU A 656 22.49 4.02 -20.95
C GLU A 656 21.68 4.39 -19.69
N ALA A 657 20.69 3.57 -19.36
CA ALA A 657 19.85 3.75 -18.19
C ALA A 657 20.21 2.72 -17.11
N THR A 658 20.00 3.08 -15.84
CA THR A 658 20.31 2.20 -14.71
C THR A 658 19.16 1.23 -14.46
N GLY A 659 19.48 -0.07 -14.52
CA GLY A 659 18.55 -1.16 -14.26
C GLY A 659 18.51 -1.60 -12.80
N SER A 660 17.31 -1.83 -12.25
CA SER A 660 17.12 -2.46 -10.95
C SER A 660 15.81 -3.24 -10.93
N GLY A 661 15.88 -4.58 -10.85
CA GLY A 661 14.71 -5.44 -11.08
C GLY A 661 14.05 -5.11 -12.42
N GLN A 662 12.73 -4.97 -12.42
CA GLN A 662 11.94 -4.51 -13.57
C GLN A 662 12.08 -3.02 -13.89
N PHE A 663 12.78 -2.24 -13.08
CA PHE A 663 12.85 -0.79 -13.27
C PHE A 663 14.05 -0.36 -14.11
N LEU A 664 13.82 0.65 -14.94
CA LEU A 664 14.82 1.32 -15.75
C LEU A 664 14.79 2.82 -15.43
N THR A 665 15.90 3.38 -14.96
CA THR A 665 15.99 4.78 -14.54
C THR A 665 16.95 5.55 -15.43
N GLY A 666 16.49 6.66 -16.01
CA GLY A 666 17.28 7.57 -16.82
C GLY A 666 18.36 8.29 -15.99
N THR A 667 19.52 8.53 -16.60
CA THR A 667 20.69 9.13 -15.92
C THR A 667 21.34 10.28 -16.70
N ASP A 668 20.86 10.56 -17.92
CA ASP A 668 21.35 11.70 -18.68
C ASP A 668 20.67 13.00 -18.22
N SER A 669 21.19 14.15 -18.66
CA SER A 669 20.67 15.47 -18.24
C SER A 669 19.19 15.72 -18.53
N SER A 670 18.59 15.01 -19.50
CA SER A 670 17.18 15.16 -19.84
C SER A 670 16.29 14.15 -19.12
N SER A 671 16.67 12.88 -19.07
CA SER A 671 15.90 11.82 -18.40
C SER A 671 16.32 11.53 -16.95
N ASP A 672 17.12 12.39 -16.32
CA ASP A 672 17.63 12.19 -14.96
C ASP A 672 16.49 11.88 -13.98
N GLY A 673 16.51 10.66 -13.45
CA GLY A 673 15.51 10.18 -12.51
C GLY A 673 14.14 9.80 -13.10
N LEU A 674 13.99 9.84 -14.43
CA LEU A 674 12.83 9.25 -15.12
C LEU A 674 12.86 7.73 -14.91
N LYS A 675 11.93 7.22 -14.12
CA LYS A 675 11.85 5.80 -13.77
C LYS A 675 10.68 5.14 -14.49
N LEU A 676 11.00 4.13 -15.27
CA LEU A 676 10.06 3.29 -16.00
C LEU A 676 10.03 1.88 -15.39
N LYS A 677 8.87 1.24 -15.34
CA LYS A 677 8.71 -0.17 -15.00
C LYS A 677 8.48 -0.97 -16.29
N ILE A 678 9.30 -1.98 -16.51
CA ILE A 678 9.21 -2.89 -17.65
C ILE A 678 8.58 -4.20 -17.16
N ILE A 679 7.35 -4.47 -17.58
CA ILE A 679 6.58 -5.62 -17.11
C ILE A 679 7.05 -6.91 -17.80
N GLY A 680 7.39 -6.85 -19.08
CA GLY A 680 7.77 -8.00 -19.89
C GLY A 680 7.85 -7.70 -21.40
N GLY A 681 7.66 -8.72 -22.23
CA GLY A 681 7.71 -8.63 -23.69
C GLY A 681 9.10 -8.92 -24.29
N SER A 682 9.29 -8.66 -25.58
CA SER A 682 10.58 -8.91 -26.25
C SER A 682 11.62 -7.83 -25.97
N THR A 683 12.90 -8.17 -26.07
CA THR A 683 13.98 -7.16 -26.11
C THR A 683 13.98 -6.45 -27.46
N GLY A 684 14.54 -5.24 -27.52
CA GLY A 684 14.59 -4.38 -28.69
C GLY A 684 13.97 -3.00 -28.43
N ASP A 685 13.55 -2.37 -29.53
CA ASP A 685 12.82 -1.09 -29.49
C ASP A 685 11.43 -1.29 -28.87
N ARG A 686 11.11 -0.46 -27.88
CA ARG A 686 9.86 -0.47 -27.11
C ARG A 686 9.09 0.85 -27.27
N GLY A 687 9.35 1.59 -28.35
CA GLY A 687 8.68 2.85 -28.64
C GLY A 687 9.13 3.97 -27.70
N THR A 688 8.19 4.81 -27.28
CA THR A 688 8.51 6.04 -26.52
C THR A 688 7.85 6.09 -25.16
N ALA A 689 8.51 6.75 -24.22
CA ALA A 689 7.95 7.23 -22.96
C ALA A 689 7.96 8.77 -22.99
N THR A 690 6.79 9.39 -22.90
CA THR A 690 6.65 10.84 -22.79
C THR A 690 6.45 11.21 -21.33
N PHE A 691 7.25 12.14 -20.83
CA PHE A 691 7.11 12.75 -19.51
C PHE A 691 6.50 14.14 -19.66
N PHE A 692 5.40 14.38 -18.93
CA PHE A 692 4.68 15.64 -18.92
C PHE A 692 4.94 16.37 -17.62
N ARG A 693 5.28 17.65 -17.74
CA ARG A 693 5.32 18.59 -16.61
C ARG A 693 4.10 19.50 -16.72
N GLY A 694 3.02 19.10 -16.06
CA GLY A 694 1.74 19.78 -16.11
C GLY A 694 1.77 21.20 -15.52
N VAL A 695 0.68 21.94 -15.70
CA VAL A 695 0.58 23.34 -15.25
C VAL A 695 0.75 23.49 -13.75
N SER A 696 0.28 22.54 -12.93
CA SER A 696 0.46 22.60 -11.47
C SER A 696 1.93 22.53 -11.09
N ASP A 697 2.70 21.60 -11.65
CA ASP A 697 4.14 21.48 -11.35
C ASP A 697 4.96 22.70 -11.83
N GLN A 698 4.60 23.26 -12.99
CA GLN A 698 5.20 24.51 -13.47
C GLN A 698 4.91 25.68 -12.53
N LEU A 699 3.67 25.80 -12.07
CA LEU A 699 3.27 26.84 -11.12
C LEU A 699 3.92 26.63 -9.76
N ASP A 700 3.92 25.41 -9.25
CA ASP A 700 4.56 25.02 -7.99
C ASP A 700 6.03 25.45 -7.97
N THR A 701 6.78 25.09 -9.02
CA THR A 701 8.18 25.51 -9.18
C THR A 701 8.34 27.04 -9.14
N ILE A 702 7.49 27.77 -9.89
CA ILE A 702 7.53 29.25 -9.94
C ILE A 702 7.22 29.87 -8.58
N LEU A 703 6.22 29.34 -7.87
CA LEU A 703 5.76 29.85 -6.59
C LEU A 703 6.80 29.57 -5.50
N SER A 704 7.31 28.34 -5.44
CA SER A 704 8.39 27.93 -4.55
C SER A 704 9.64 28.80 -4.72
N ASP A 705 10.08 29.06 -5.96
CA ASP A 705 11.23 29.93 -6.23
C ASP A 705 11.02 31.37 -5.75
N ILE A 706 9.79 31.88 -5.84
CA ILE A 706 9.45 33.24 -5.39
C ILE A 706 9.35 33.32 -3.86
N LEU A 707 8.82 32.28 -3.22
CA LEU A 707 8.60 32.16 -1.78
C LEU A 707 9.84 31.69 -1.00
N ALA A 708 10.85 31.17 -1.69
CA ALA A 708 12.12 30.72 -1.13
C ALA A 708 12.77 31.77 -0.23
N SER A 709 13.59 31.30 0.70
CA SER A 709 14.28 32.16 1.68
C SER A 709 15.29 33.13 1.05
N ASP A 710 15.80 32.81 -0.13
CA ASP A 710 16.63 33.64 -1.01
C ASP A 710 15.88 34.07 -2.30
N GLY A 711 14.57 33.82 -2.35
CA GLY A 711 13.69 34.12 -3.47
C GLY A 711 13.41 35.61 -3.67
N LEU A 712 12.66 35.92 -4.73
CA LEU A 712 12.38 37.30 -5.16
C LEU A 712 11.75 38.17 -4.07
N PHE A 713 10.77 37.62 -3.33
CA PHE A 713 10.10 38.36 -2.26
C PHE A 713 10.99 38.57 -1.05
N SER A 714 11.77 37.55 -0.67
CA SER A 714 12.74 37.66 0.44
C SER A 714 13.82 38.70 0.16
N ASN A 715 14.34 38.75 -1.08
CA ASN A 715 15.30 39.77 -1.49
C ASN A 715 14.72 41.18 -1.41
N LYS A 716 13.45 41.34 -1.82
CA LYS A 716 12.76 42.63 -1.79
C LYS A 716 12.47 43.11 -0.36
N THR A 717 11.98 42.24 0.51
CA THR A 717 11.73 42.58 1.92
C THR A 717 13.04 42.87 2.65
N SER A 718 14.11 42.13 2.36
CA SER A 718 15.46 42.41 2.90
C SER A 718 15.98 43.79 2.48
N ALA A 719 15.78 44.19 1.22
CA ALA A 719 16.15 45.52 0.74
C ALA A 719 15.36 46.64 1.43
N LEU A 720 14.05 46.44 1.66
CA LEU A 720 13.21 47.37 2.41
C LEU A 720 13.65 47.47 3.89
N GLN A 721 13.98 46.34 4.51
CA GLN A 721 14.48 46.30 5.88
C GLN A 721 15.82 47.03 6.03
N ALA A 722 16.71 46.90 5.04
CA ALA A 722 17.96 47.64 5.01
C ALA A 722 17.75 49.15 4.90
N GLN A 723 16.73 49.61 4.16
CA GLN A 723 16.37 51.04 4.10
C GLN A 723 15.86 51.57 5.44
N ILE A 724 15.08 50.78 6.19
CA ILE A 724 14.69 51.14 7.56
C ILE A 724 15.91 51.29 8.46
N THR A 725 16.88 50.37 8.36
CA THR A 725 18.12 50.45 9.12
C THR A 725 18.89 51.73 8.80
N ASP A 726 19.05 52.08 7.52
CA ASP A 726 19.70 53.33 7.10
C ASP A 726 18.97 54.58 7.64
N TYR A 727 17.64 54.59 7.62
CA TYR A 727 16.85 55.68 8.20
C TYR A 727 17.01 55.81 9.72
N ASN A 728 17.10 54.71 10.45
CA ASN A 728 17.38 54.72 11.89
C ASN A 728 18.80 55.26 12.19
N GLU A 729 19.78 54.94 11.34
CA GLU A 729 21.12 55.51 11.42
C GLU A 729 21.10 57.02 11.12
N GLN A 730 20.32 57.47 10.13
CA GLN A 730 20.13 58.90 9.83
C GLN A 730 19.48 59.66 11.00
N LEU A 731 18.49 59.08 11.69
CA LEU A 731 17.91 59.66 12.91
C LEU A 731 18.94 59.78 14.02
N THR A 732 19.74 58.74 14.24
CA THR A 732 20.82 58.76 15.24
C THR A 732 21.86 59.85 14.92
N ALA A 733 22.21 60.01 13.64
CA ALA A 733 23.11 61.07 13.19
C ALA A 733 22.48 62.47 13.35
N LEU A 734 21.18 62.61 13.11
CA LEU A 734 20.42 63.83 13.34
C LEU A 734 20.41 64.21 14.83
N ASP A 735 20.17 63.25 15.73
CA ASP A 735 20.22 63.43 17.19
C ASP A 735 21.56 63.99 17.63
N LEU A 736 22.65 63.36 17.17
CA LEU A 736 24.01 63.81 17.48
C LEU A 736 24.25 65.24 16.98
N ARG A 737 23.81 65.55 15.75
CA ARG A 737 23.95 66.88 15.15
C ARG A 737 23.14 67.93 15.92
N MET A 738 21.92 67.61 16.34
CA MET A 738 21.06 68.52 17.11
C MET A 738 21.66 68.79 18.49
N SER A 739 22.21 67.78 19.17
CA SER A 739 22.91 67.94 20.46
C SER A 739 24.15 68.85 20.34
N GLN A 740 24.92 68.72 19.25
CA GLN A 740 26.05 69.60 18.98
C GLN A 740 25.62 71.04 18.68
N LEU A 741 24.50 71.21 17.97
CA LEU A 741 23.91 72.52 17.69
C LEU A 741 23.43 73.19 18.98
N GLU A 742 22.70 72.46 19.82
CA GLU A 742 22.25 72.92 21.14
C GLU A 742 23.44 73.38 21.99
N THR A 743 24.49 72.55 22.10
CA THR A 743 25.72 72.90 22.84
C THR A 743 26.37 74.19 22.31
N ARG A 744 26.37 74.39 20.99
CA ARG A 744 26.92 75.60 20.36
C ARG A 744 26.06 76.81 20.66
N LEU A 745 24.74 76.70 20.52
CA LEU A 745 23.80 77.76 20.83
C LEU A 745 23.89 78.13 22.31
N MET A 746 23.92 77.16 23.22
CA MET A 746 24.15 77.39 24.65
C MET A 746 25.40 78.23 24.90
N LYS A 747 26.55 77.86 24.33
CA LYS A 747 27.80 78.65 24.47
C LYS A 747 27.65 80.09 23.96
N GLN A 748 26.99 80.28 22.81
CA GLN A 748 26.77 81.60 22.22
C GLN A 748 25.84 82.48 23.06
N PHE A 749 24.72 81.91 23.51
CA PHE A 749 23.75 82.62 24.35
C PHE A 749 24.29 82.90 25.75
N THR A 750 25.05 82.00 26.37
CA THR A 750 25.75 82.28 27.63
C THR A 750 26.75 83.42 27.47
N ALA A 751 27.52 83.45 26.38
CA ALA A 751 28.46 84.54 26.10
C ALA A 751 27.73 85.88 25.89
N MET A 752 26.59 85.87 25.19
CA MET A 752 25.74 87.05 25.04
C MET A 752 25.13 87.51 26.37
N ASP A 753 24.65 86.61 27.22
CA ASP A 753 24.08 86.97 28.54
C ASP A 753 25.15 87.59 29.46
N ILE A 754 26.40 87.11 29.40
CA ILE A 754 27.53 87.73 30.12
C ILE A 754 27.80 89.15 29.59
N ILE A 755 27.75 89.36 28.27
CA ILE A 755 27.96 90.68 27.65
C ILE A 755 26.82 91.63 28.03
N VAL A 756 25.56 91.17 27.97
CA VAL A 756 24.37 91.95 28.37
C VAL A 756 24.41 92.26 29.86
N GLY A 757 24.78 91.30 30.71
CA GLY A 757 24.99 91.52 32.14
C GLY A 757 26.10 92.56 32.41
N ARG A 758 27.19 92.58 31.64
CA ARG A 758 28.22 93.63 31.71
C ARG A 758 27.70 94.98 31.24
N PHE A 759 26.91 95.04 30.17
CA PHE A 759 26.28 96.28 29.72
C PHE A 759 25.27 96.81 30.74
N ASN A 760 24.45 95.96 31.35
CA ASN A 760 23.53 96.34 32.41
C ASN A 760 24.28 96.86 33.65
N ASN A 761 25.34 96.18 34.08
CA ASN A 761 26.20 96.67 35.17
C ASN A 761 26.90 98.00 34.82
N THR A 762 27.36 98.17 33.58
CA THR A 762 27.95 99.43 33.10
C THR A 762 26.89 100.53 33.03
N GLY A 763 25.66 100.21 32.62
CA GLY A 763 24.51 101.09 32.62
C GLY A 763 24.14 101.54 34.02
N SER A 764 24.00 100.63 34.98
CA SER A 764 23.76 100.96 36.39
C SER A 764 24.91 101.75 37.03
N PHE A 765 26.16 101.47 36.64
CA PHE A 765 27.33 102.25 37.06
C PHE A 765 27.30 103.67 36.48
N LEU A 766 27.00 103.82 35.19
CA LEU A 766 26.84 105.12 34.53
C LEU A 766 25.66 105.89 35.10
N GLU A 767 24.56 105.23 35.42
CA GLU A 767 23.37 105.82 36.03
C GLU A 767 23.64 106.26 37.49
N SER A 768 24.43 105.49 38.24
CA SER A 768 24.93 105.85 39.56
C SER A 768 25.94 107.02 39.52
N GLN A 769 26.82 107.06 38.52
CA GLN A 769 27.69 108.20 38.22
C GLN A 769 26.89 109.44 37.82
N LEU A 770 25.87 109.30 36.97
CA LEU A 770 24.96 110.38 36.57
C LEU A 770 24.21 110.97 37.78
N LYS A 771 23.72 110.11 38.68
CA LYS A 771 23.09 110.52 39.95
C LYS A 771 24.04 111.23 40.90
N ASN A 772 25.35 111.00 40.77
CA ASN A 772 26.40 111.61 41.60
C ASN A 772 27.10 112.82 40.94
N LEU A 773 26.66 113.26 39.75
CA LEU A 773 27.21 114.47 39.11
C LEU A 773 26.73 115.74 39.84
N PRO A 774 27.64 116.65 40.25
CA PRO A 774 27.31 117.80 41.09
C PRO A 774 26.78 118.99 40.27
N TYR A 775 25.69 118.84 39.50
CA TYR A 775 24.98 119.97 38.87
C TYR A 775 23.45 119.77 38.71
N ALA A 776 22.80 118.92 39.52
CA ALA A 776 21.33 118.85 39.61
C ALA A 776 20.76 119.69 40.79
N ASN A 777 21.47 120.75 41.19
CA ASN A 777 20.97 121.74 42.12
C ASN A 777 21.48 123.12 41.67
N LEU A 778 20.77 123.76 40.74
CA LEU A 778 20.72 125.22 40.57
C LEU A 778 19.48 125.61 39.75
N ASN A 779 18.47 126.08 40.50
CA ASN A 779 17.24 126.84 40.18
C ASN A 779 16.11 126.14 39.39
N LYS A 780 15.03 125.69 40.05
CA LYS A 780 13.89 126.41 40.69
C LYS A 780 13.01 127.23 39.72
N GLY A 781 11.82 126.68 39.48
CA GLY A 781 10.54 127.39 39.44
C GLY A 781 9.58 126.63 40.36
#